data_AF-A0A9D9G9X5-F1
#
_entry.id   AF-A0A9D9G9X5-F1
#
_cell.length_a   1.000
_cell.length_b   1.000
_cell.length_c   1.000
_cell.angle_alpha   90.00
_cell.angle_beta   90.00
_cell.angle_gamma   90.00
#
_symmetry.space_group_name_H-M   'P 1'
#
loop_
_entity.id
_entity.type
_entity.pdbx_description
1 polymer ?
#
loop_
_entity_poly.entity_id
_entity_poly.type
_entity_poly.pdbx_seq_one_letter_code
_entity_poly.pdbx_strand_id
1 'polypeptide(L)'
;NGQVSLANALTMEEYFCQTGNLPAYEGEIISNDRSSMPVMAYMRHFGKTSQARSFMLIGYDEIKDIRYMNEDYPAYWAREGKSITQAFEEMRDNYRQIMDLCREQDKIIYEDALRAGNEKYAELLSASYRQCLAAHKLFQDNKGNILYFSKENNSNGCVNTVDLSYPSAPLFLLYNTTLLKGMIRSILDYCQSEHWGFADFAAHDLGTYPHANGQAYSITKPQNESFGSNMPIEESGNILTLIAAIARIEGQCDWLSADDLTMLKRWAIYLRDNGQDPENQLCTDDFAGHWAHNANLSLKAIFGVAAYAEIGRISKQVPKEEWLPFMENARQMAQIWEVDARDGDHYKLAFDRGDTWSIKYNMVWDKLWGLQLLSEDVMRREIKYYKRQQNEFGLPLDKRSSYTKSDWIMWAAAMAPDRASFLEFSDRVWEYAHRTPSRWPLGDWYYTDGQGESCSFRARSVVGGHWMKVLMDKHAPEITKSKQWKAVDRGLQSKFSKDVNPKNPLPEYPRPQFEREKWMNLNGLWQYAVCAKDAECPESFDGRILVPFPIESSLSGVRRQLDADEALWYKRCFTIPSHWRGKNIRLNFGAIDYDATIFVNNQQIGHHIGGYSSFSYDISDALKKGENTLVVKVLDPTDVWKQATGKQRINWENSRTIWYTPCSGIWQTVWLEPVNQKHIQQVHITPELDQNLFHFSIALANAEHGDEIIIRLKDGHEIIKTESLPASTLTKSKIRIDSPKLWSPDSPFLYDVELVYRSKEKEVDLVKSYTAMRKISYARDENGYWRLMLNNKALFQLGTLDQGYWPDGIYTAPTDEALCYDIIKTKEWGFNTIRKHMKVEPDRWFYHCDRLGMLVWQDMPSIQMGGDNGWVDRDWFHEDGYHSDEVETNFLNEWEDIITQHYNAPSVVVWTPFNESWGQFKTAEVVHFTRTHDSTRIINAASGGNHHLDAGDIVDIHTYYDPIINFADPNRPLVLGEYGGLGLNIEGHRWYERFASLYNDNGSVEGLTSRYEYYAKLIDQLSEGLTFEGHKACFSAAIYTQTTDVESEVNGLMTYDREVVKINEERVKKANRMMIENNSR
;
A
#
# COMPACT_ATOMS: atom_id res chain seq x y z
N ASN A 1 -66.62 -1.31 3.24
CA ASN A 1 -66.79 -0.05 2.45
C ASN A 1 -67.39 -0.31 1.06
N GLY A 2 -68.08 -1.43 0.84
CA GLY A 2 -68.80 -1.79 -0.37
C GLY A 2 -69.65 -3.02 -0.03
N GLN A 3 -70.31 -3.62 -1.03
CA GLN A 3 -70.99 -4.90 -0.88
C GLN A 3 -70.02 -6.02 -1.28
N VAL A 4 -69.93 -7.06 -0.46
CA VAL A 4 -69.24 -8.31 -0.80
C VAL A 4 -70.31 -9.39 -0.89
N SER A 5 -70.21 -10.23 -1.91
CA SER A 5 -71.07 -11.40 -2.08
C SER A 5 -70.24 -12.61 -2.46
N LEU A 6 -70.74 -13.78 -2.09
CA LEU A 6 -70.19 -15.08 -2.45
C LEU A 6 -71.30 -15.85 -3.14
N ALA A 7 -71.05 -16.27 -4.39
CA ALA A 7 -71.97 -17.07 -5.21
C ALA A 7 -71.15 -17.83 -6.27
N ASN A 8 -71.75 -18.79 -6.99
CA ASN A 8 -71.08 -19.35 -8.17
C ASN A 8 -70.91 -18.28 -9.26
N ALA A 9 -69.91 -18.47 -10.14
CA ALA A 9 -69.54 -17.49 -11.17
C ALA A 9 -70.71 -17.03 -12.04
N LEU A 10 -71.53 -17.97 -12.53
CA LEU A 10 -72.64 -17.66 -13.45
C LEU A 10 -73.72 -16.83 -12.76
N THR A 11 -74.12 -17.20 -11.54
CA THR A 11 -75.09 -16.44 -10.74
C THR A 11 -74.59 -15.03 -10.45
N MET A 12 -73.30 -14.89 -10.15
CA MET A 12 -72.69 -13.59 -9.89
C MET A 12 -72.74 -12.67 -11.11
N GLU A 13 -72.35 -13.20 -12.28
CA GLU A 13 -72.35 -12.47 -13.55
C GLU A 13 -73.77 -12.09 -14.00
N GLU A 14 -74.70 -13.05 -14.04
CA GLU A 14 -76.08 -12.81 -14.49
C GLU A 14 -76.79 -11.79 -13.61
N TYR A 15 -76.66 -11.92 -12.28
CA TYR A 15 -77.32 -11.03 -11.34
C TYR A 15 -76.77 -9.60 -11.44
N PHE A 16 -75.46 -9.45 -11.60
CA PHE A 16 -74.83 -8.14 -11.79
C PHE A 16 -75.19 -7.52 -13.13
N CYS A 17 -75.18 -8.28 -14.22
CA CYS A 17 -75.59 -7.79 -15.54
C CYS A 17 -77.05 -7.33 -15.57
N GLN A 18 -77.95 -8.01 -14.86
CA GLN A 18 -79.37 -7.68 -14.82
C GLN A 18 -79.68 -6.49 -13.89
N THR A 19 -79.05 -6.43 -12.72
CA THR A 19 -79.46 -5.52 -11.64
C THR A 19 -78.47 -4.40 -11.35
N GLY A 20 -77.23 -4.50 -11.85
CA GLY A 20 -76.12 -3.66 -11.46
C GLY A 20 -75.71 -3.81 -9.98
N ASN A 21 -76.20 -4.84 -9.28
CA ASN A 21 -75.92 -5.14 -7.88
C ASN A 21 -75.36 -6.56 -7.72
N LEU A 22 -74.81 -6.87 -6.54
CA LEU A 22 -74.40 -8.24 -6.20
C LEU A 22 -75.58 -9.01 -5.58
N PRO A 23 -75.65 -10.34 -5.77
CA PRO A 23 -76.61 -11.19 -5.05
C PRO A 23 -76.34 -11.13 -3.54
N ALA A 24 -77.32 -11.55 -2.71
CA ALA A 24 -77.14 -11.61 -1.26
C ALA A 24 -75.99 -12.56 -0.89
N TYR A 25 -75.25 -12.24 0.18
CA TYR A 25 -74.14 -13.07 0.66
C TYR A 25 -74.65 -14.41 1.18
N GLU A 26 -74.28 -15.50 0.50
CA GLU A 26 -74.47 -16.86 1.00
C GLU A 26 -73.29 -17.20 1.92
N GLY A 27 -73.57 -17.41 3.21
CA GLY A 27 -72.58 -17.48 4.29
C GLY A 27 -71.40 -18.43 4.07
N GLU A 28 -71.65 -19.57 3.42
CA GLU A 28 -70.70 -20.64 3.16
C GLU A 28 -71.06 -21.28 1.81
N ILE A 29 -70.07 -21.44 0.93
CA ILE A 29 -70.23 -22.18 -0.33
C ILE A 29 -69.11 -23.23 -0.41
N ILE A 30 -69.51 -24.49 -0.54
CA ILE A 30 -68.61 -25.63 -0.75
C ILE A 30 -68.78 -26.09 -2.19
N SER A 31 -67.68 -26.10 -2.96
CA SER A 31 -67.65 -26.58 -4.34
C SER A 31 -66.56 -27.63 -4.51
N ASN A 32 -66.91 -28.72 -5.21
CA ASN A 32 -65.98 -29.81 -5.55
C ASN A 32 -65.80 -29.96 -7.08
N ASP A 33 -66.36 -29.05 -7.88
CA ASP A 33 -66.26 -29.06 -9.34
C ASP A 33 -66.00 -27.64 -9.87
N ARG A 34 -65.36 -27.55 -11.04
CA ARG A 34 -64.96 -26.25 -11.62
C ARG A 34 -66.16 -25.38 -12.04
N SER A 35 -67.32 -25.98 -12.33
CA SER A 35 -68.53 -25.27 -12.76
C SER A 35 -69.26 -24.56 -11.62
N SER A 36 -69.11 -25.02 -10.39
CA SER A 36 -69.70 -24.44 -9.17
C SER A 36 -68.69 -23.63 -8.35
N MET A 37 -67.52 -23.35 -8.92
CA MET A 37 -66.43 -22.64 -8.24
C MET A 37 -66.94 -21.30 -7.67
N PRO A 38 -66.82 -21.08 -6.35
CA PRO A 38 -67.33 -19.87 -5.73
C PRO A 38 -66.50 -18.68 -6.18
N VAL A 39 -67.20 -17.59 -6.50
CA VAL A 39 -66.62 -16.29 -6.81
C VAL A 39 -66.97 -15.36 -5.67
N MET A 40 -65.94 -14.77 -5.07
CA MET A 40 -66.09 -13.63 -4.17
C MET A 40 -66.10 -12.36 -5.02
N ALA A 41 -67.22 -11.66 -5.05
CA ALA A 41 -67.35 -10.40 -5.76
C ALA A 41 -67.43 -9.23 -4.78
N TYR A 42 -66.80 -8.12 -5.16
CA TYR A 42 -66.88 -6.86 -4.43
C TYR A 42 -67.41 -5.77 -5.34
N MET A 43 -68.39 -5.03 -4.84
CA MET A 43 -69.00 -3.92 -5.55
C MET A 43 -69.01 -2.66 -4.69
N ARG A 44 -68.59 -1.55 -5.31
CA ARG A 44 -68.72 -0.20 -4.74
C ARG A 44 -69.37 0.73 -5.74
N HIS A 45 -70.56 1.20 -5.40
CA HIS A 45 -71.21 2.30 -6.13
C HIS A 45 -70.48 3.62 -5.82
N PHE A 46 -69.88 4.23 -6.84
CA PHE A 46 -69.21 5.53 -6.73
C PHE A 46 -70.12 6.72 -7.09
N GLY A 47 -71.30 6.47 -7.67
CA GLY A 47 -72.17 7.51 -8.20
C GLY A 47 -71.57 8.24 -9.41
N LYS A 48 -72.08 9.45 -9.71
CA LYS A 48 -71.48 10.33 -10.73
C LYS A 48 -70.31 11.10 -10.11
N THR A 49 -69.09 10.79 -10.53
CA THR A 49 -67.86 11.43 -10.05
C THR A 49 -66.82 11.52 -11.15
N SER A 50 -65.94 12.53 -11.10
CA SER A 50 -64.77 12.65 -11.97
C SER A 50 -63.56 11.88 -11.44
N GLN A 51 -63.51 11.58 -10.14
CA GLN A 51 -62.46 10.77 -9.52
C GLN A 51 -62.99 10.12 -8.24
N ALA A 52 -62.77 8.82 -8.08
CA ALA A 52 -63.06 8.12 -6.83
C ALA A 52 -62.08 6.97 -6.58
N ARG A 53 -61.97 6.56 -5.31
CA ARG A 53 -61.12 5.45 -4.86
C ARG A 53 -61.85 4.60 -3.84
N SER A 54 -61.67 3.30 -3.93
CA SER A 54 -62.09 2.32 -2.92
C SER A 54 -61.07 1.20 -2.87
N PHE A 55 -61.08 0.42 -1.80
CA PHE A 55 -60.19 -0.72 -1.60
C PHE A 55 -60.99 -1.88 -1.02
N MET A 56 -60.52 -3.10 -1.27
CA MET A 56 -61.00 -4.34 -0.68
C MET A 56 -59.80 -5.01 -0.01
N LEU A 57 -59.99 -5.54 1.20
CA LEU A 57 -59.00 -6.37 1.87
C LEU A 57 -59.44 -7.82 1.72
N ILE A 58 -58.56 -8.65 1.14
CA ILE A 58 -58.69 -10.10 1.04
C ILE A 58 -57.49 -10.69 1.77
N GLY A 59 -57.71 -11.74 2.54
CA GLY A 59 -56.62 -12.54 3.07
C GLY A 59 -57.09 -13.94 3.40
N TYR A 60 -56.11 -14.79 3.66
CA TYR A 60 -56.26 -16.21 3.90
C TYR A 60 -55.70 -16.49 5.30
N ASP A 61 -56.50 -17.12 6.16
CA ASP A 61 -56.12 -17.46 7.53
C ASP A 61 -55.61 -18.90 7.59
N GLU A 62 -54.30 -19.06 7.69
CA GLU A 62 -53.68 -20.34 8.04
C GLU A 62 -53.79 -20.52 9.56
N ILE A 63 -54.95 -21.03 10.01
CA ILE A 63 -55.31 -21.18 11.44
C ILE A 63 -54.17 -21.79 12.26
N LYS A 64 -53.50 -22.79 11.69
CA LYS A 64 -52.23 -23.34 12.13
C LYS A 64 -51.24 -23.25 10.99
N ASP A 65 -50.11 -22.63 11.29
CA ASP A 65 -49.20 -22.07 10.29
C ASP A 65 -48.01 -22.99 10.04
N ILE A 66 -47.48 -23.56 11.13
CA ILE A 66 -46.40 -24.53 11.10
C ILE A 66 -46.48 -25.46 12.30
N ARG A 67 -46.09 -26.73 12.09
CA ARG A 67 -45.85 -27.67 13.18
C ARG A 67 -44.36 -27.78 13.41
N TYR A 68 -43.86 -27.35 14.57
CA TYR A 68 -42.45 -27.39 14.94
C TYR A 68 -42.28 -28.20 16.21
N MET A 69 -41.38 -29.19 16.21
CA MET A 69 -41.16 -30.10 17.35
C MET A 69 -42.46 -30.73 17.88
N ASN A 70 -43.34 -31.13 16.96
CA ASN A 70 -44.65 -31.72 17.21
C ASN A 70 -45.71 -30.80 17.84
N GLU A 71 -45.49 -29.49 17.90
CA GLU A 71 -46.45 -28.49 18.37
C GLU A 71 -46.95 -27.59 17.24
N ASP A 72 -48.24 -27.24 17.24
CA ASP A 72 -48.88 -26.44 16.17
C ASP A 72 -48.91 -24.95 16.54
N TYR A 73 -48.13 -24.15 15.81
CA TYR A 73 -47.98 -22.71 16.00
C TYR A 73 -48.85 -21.92 15.02
N PRO A 74 -49.48 -20.81 15.47
CA PRO A 74 -50.14 -19.87 14.58
C PRO A 74 -49.10 -18.94 13.93
N ALA A 75 -49.54 -18.19 12.92
CA ALA A 75 -48.70 -17.20 12.25
C ALA A 75 -48.33 -16.05 13.20
N TYR A 76 -47.19 -15.39 12.94
CA TYR A 76 -46.71 -14.29 13.79
C TYR A 76 -47.69 -13.11 13.95
N TRP A 77 -48.56 -12.87 12.96
CA TRP A 77 -49.58 -11.83 13.06
C TRP A 77 -50.67 -12.15 14.10
N ALA A 78 -50.91 -13.44 14.36
CA ALA A 78 -51.91 -13.95 15.30
C ALA A 78 -51.37 -14.09 16.74
N ARG A 79 -50.14 -13.65 16.99
CA ARG A 79 -49.56 -13.62 18.35
C ARG A 79 -50.48 -12.87 19.30
N GLU A 80 -50.44 -13.27 20.57
CA GLU A 80 -51.31 -12.73 21.63
C GLU A 80 -52.82 -12.95 21.36
N GLY A 81 -53.18 -13.89 20.47
CA GLY A 81 -54.56 -14.25 20.18
C GLY A 81 -55.29 -13.29 19.22
N LYS A 82 -54.56 -12.49 18.45
CA LYS A 82 -55.13 -11.57 17.46
C LYS A 82 -55.90 -12.33 16.38
N SER A 83 -57.14 -11.94 16.10
CA SER A 83 -57.94 -12.53 15.01
C SER A 83 -57.60 -11.91 13.65
N ILE A 84 -57.86 -12.63 12.56
CA ILE A 84 -57.60 -12.10 11.20
C ILE A 84 -58.40 -10.82 10.91
N THR A 85 -59.60 -10.69 11.49
CA THR A 85 -60.42 -9.47 11.37
C THR A 85 -59.74 -8.28 12.06
N GLN A 86 -59.19 -8.47 13.27
CA GLN A 86 -58.44 -7.43 13.96
C GLN A 86 -57.17 -7.05 13.19
N ALA A 87 -56.48 -8.02 12.58
CA ALA A 87 -55.33 -7.75 11.72
C ALA A 87 -55.70 -6.91 10.49
N PHE A 88 -56.85 -7.16 9.86
CA PHE A 88 -57.35 -6.32 8.77
C PHE A 88 -57.76 -4.92 9.21
N GLU A 89 -58.38 -4.79 10.38
CA GLU A 89 -58.73 -3.48 10.95
C GLU A 89 -57.48 -2.66 11.25
N GLU A 90 -56.45 -3.27 11.84
CA GLU A 90 -55.17 -2.64 12.08
C GLU A 90 -54.47 -2.23 10.78
N MET A 91 -54.43 -3.11 9.77
CA MET A 91 -53.88 -2.79 8.45
C MET A 91 -54.65 -1.64 7.78
N ARG A 92 -55.98 -1.63 7.87
CA ARG A 92 -56.83 -0.56 7.32
C ARG A 92 -56.55 0.77 8.00
N ASP A 93 -56.53 0.78 9.32
CA ASP A 93 -56.43 1.99 10.12
C ASP A 93 -55.03 2.61 10.04
N ASN A 94 -54.01 1.78 9.81
CA ASN A 94 -52.61 2.20 9.66
C ASN A 94 -52.10 2.16 8.20
N TYR A 95 -52.96 1.94 7.21
CA TYR A 95 -52.57 1.68 5.81
C TYR A 95 -51.59 2.72 5.27
N ARG A 96 -51.85 4.01 5.49
CA ARG A 96 -50.98 5.09 5.00
C ARG A 96 -49.58 4.99 5.61
N GLN A 97 -49.50 4.84 6.93
CA GLN A 97 -48.24 4.72 7.64
C GLN A 97 -47.46 3.49 7.18
N ILE A 98 -48.12 2.35 7.02
CA ILE A 98 -47.49 1.12 6.52
C ILE A 98 -46.96 1.32 5.10
N MET A 99 -47.74 1.93 4.21
CA MET A 99 -47.28 2.23 2.85
C MET A 99 -46.11 3.22 2.82
N ASP A 100 -46.07 4.19 3.73
CA ASP A 100 -44.95 5.13 3.84
C ASP A 100 -43.67 4.41 4.31
N LEU A 101 -43.78 3.49 5.29
CA LEU A 101 -42.66 2.62 5.70
C LEU A 101 -42.19 1.72 4.55
N CYS A 102 -43.11 1.14 3.77
CA CYS A 102 -42.76 0.33 2.60
C CYS A 102 -41.99 1.16 1.56
N ARG A 103 -42.41 2.39 1.28
CA ARG A 103 -41.72 3.27 0.32
C ARG A 103 -40.32 3.66 0.80
N GLU A 104 -40.16 3.91 2.09
CA GLU A 104 -38.84 4.22 2.66
C GLU A 104 -37.91 3.00 2.56
N GLN A 105 -38.41 1.81 2.85
CA GLN A 105 -37.63 0.58 2.69
C GLN A 105 -37.28 0.29 1.23
N ASP A 106 -38.24 0.46 0.31
CA ASP A 106 -38.02 0.31 -1.14
C ASP A 106 -36.93 1.30 -1.62
N LYS A 107 -36.97 2.53 -1.13
CA LYS A 107 -35.95 3.56 -1.42
C LYS A 107 -34.56 3.15 -0.90
N ILE A 108 -34.46 2.69 0.35
CA ILE A 108 -33.18 2.23 0.94
C ILE A 108 -32.59 1.10 0.10
N ILE A 109 -33.39 0.08 -0.24
CA ILE A 109 -32.94 -1.06 -1.04
C ILE A 109 -32.44 -0.60 -2.41
N TYR A 110 -33.19 0.27 -3.09
CA TYR A 110 -32.82 0.76 -4.40
C TYR A 110 -31.54 1.61 -4.37
N GLU A 111 -31.43 2.54 -3.41
CA GLU A 111 -30.26 3.42 -3.27
C GLU A 111 -28.99 2.66 -2.88
N ASP A 112 -29.11 1.67 -1.99
CA ASP A 112 -28.01 0.78 -1.63
C ASP A 112 -27.49 0.01 -2.84
N ALA A 113 -28.40 -0.57 -3.63
CA ALA A 113 -28.07 -1.32 -4.82
C ALA A 113 -27.45 -0.45 -5.91
N LEU A 114 -28.02 0.75 -6.15
CA LEU A 114 -27.51 1.70 -7.13
C LEU A 114 -26.08 2.17 -6.80
N ARG A 115 -25.80 2.36 -5.50
CA ARG A 115 -24.48 2.73 -4.99
C ARG A 115 -23.45 1.63 -5.23
N ALA A 116 -23.85 0.39 -4.94
CA ALA A 116 -22.99 -0.80 -5.06
C ALA A 116 -22.74 -1.23 -6.51
N GLY A 117 -23.73 -1.06 -7.41
CA GLY A 117 -23.69 -1.54 -8.79
C GLY A 117 -24.12 -0.49 -9.80
N ASN A 118 -25.31 -0.59 -10.39
CA ASN A 118 -25.87 0.34 -11.36
C ASN A 118 -27.41 0.24 -11.33
N GLU A 119 -28.11 0.92 -12.25
CA GLU A 119 -29.57 0.85 -12.35
C GLU A 119 -30.07 -0.57 -12.57
N LYS A 120 -29.44 -1.34 -13.48
CA LYS A 120 -29.76 -2.75 -13.71
C LYS A 120 -29.67 -3.58 -12.41
N TYR A 121 -28.59 -3.43 -11.67
CA TYR A 121 -28.44 -4.12 -10.39
C TYR A 121 -29.50 -3.71 -9.37
N ALA A 122 -29.86 -2.43 -9.31
CA ALA A 122 -30.94 -1.94 -8.44
C ALA A 122 -32.31 -2.54 -8.79
N GLU A 123 -32.65 -2.60 -10.07
CA GLU A 123 -33.87 -3.26 -10.55
C GLU A 123 -33.90 -4.75 -10.19
N LEU A 124 -32.78 -5.46 -10.35
CA LEU A 124 -32.66 -6.88 -10.00
C LEU A 124 -32.92 -7.12 -8.50
N LEU A 125 -32.35 -6.28 -7.64
CA LEU A 125 -32.57 -6.38 -6.19
C LEU A 125 -34.02 -6.01 -5.82
N SER A 126 -34.59 -4.95 -6.40
CA SER A 126 -35.99 -4.60 -6.18
C SER A 126 -36.94 -5.74 -6.59
N ALA A 127 -36.65 -6.44 -7.68
CA ALA A 127 -37.45 -7.57 -8.16
C ALA A 127 -37.38 -8.80 -7.25
N SER A 128 -36.21 -9.08 -6.66
CA SER A 128 -35.96 -10.30 -5.86
C SER A 128 -36.33 -10.17 -4.38
N TYR A 129 -36.44 -8.95 -3.84
CA TYR A 129 -36.65 -8.70 -2.40
C TYR A 129 -37.89 -9.41 -1.84
N ARG A 130 -39.05 -9.18 -2.46
CA ARG A 130 -40.32 -9.77 -2.01
C ARG A 130 -40.35 -11.28 -2.20
N GLN A 131 -39.71 -11.79 -3.26
CA GLN A 131 -39.59 -13.23 -3.48
C GLN A 131 -38.82 -13.90 -2.34
N CYS A 132 -37.66 -13.33 -1.94
CA CYS A 132 -36.87 -13.86 -0.85
C CYS A 132 -37.68 -13.90 0.46
N LEU A 133 -38.36 -12.80 0.82
CA LEU A 133 -39.18 -12.76 2.03
C LEU A 133 -40.36 -13.74 2.00
N ALA A 134 -41.06 -13.85 0.87
CA ALA A 134 -42.20 -14.74 0.70
C ALA A 134 -41.83 -16.23 0.72
N ALA A 135 -40.56 -16.55 0.45
CA ALA A 135 -40.02 -17.91 0.53
C ALA A 135 -39.77 -18.39 1.97
N HIS A 136 -40.14 -17.61 2.99
CA HIS A 136 -40.00 -17.98 4.39
C HIS A 136 -41.34 -17.91 5.15
N LYS A 137 -41.31 -18.36 6.40
CA LYS A 137 -42.46 -18.37 7.30
C LYS A 137 -42.09 -17.89 8.70
N LEU A 138 -42.78 -16.86 9.20
CA LEU A 138 -42.51 -16.19 10.47
C LEU A 138 -43.55 -16.56 11.53
N PHE A 139 -43.09 -17.04 12.69
CA PHE A 139 -43.94 -17.37 13.84
C PHE A 139 -43.19 -17.13 15.16
N GLN A 140 -43.90 -17.22 16.28
CA GLN A 140 -43.32 -17.12 17.62
C GLN A 140 -43.56 -18.43 18.37
N ASP A 141 -42.51 -18.98 18.98
CA ASP A 141 -42.63 -20.20 19.77
C ASP A 141 -43.21 -19.94 21.18
N ASN A 142 -43.44 -21.01 21.94
CA ASN A 142 -44.00 -20.92 23.30
C ASN A 142 -43.03 -20.27 24.32
N LYS A 143 -41.76 -20.09 23.97
CA LYS A 143 -40.74 -19.39 24.78
C LYS A 143 -40.64 -17.90 24.41
N GLY A 144 -41.40 -17.46 23.41
CA GLY A 144 -41.38 -16.08 22.91
C GLY A 144 -40.30 -15.82 21.85
N ASN A 145 -39.55 -16.83 21.40
CA ASN A 145 -38.54 -16.68 20.37
C ASN A 145 -39.20 -16.43 19.01
N ILE A 146 -38.60 -15.52 18.24
CA ILE A 146 -38.98 -15.29 16.84
C ILE A 146 -38.29 -16.34 15.97
N LEU A 147 -39.08 -17.14 15.25
CA LEU A 147 -38.58 -18.17 14.34
C LEU A 147 -38.99 -17.87 12.91
N TYR A 148 -38.07 -18.10 11.97
CA TYR A 148 -38.24 -17.70 10.57
C TYR A 148 -37.74 -18.78 9.63
N PHE A 149 -38.63 -19.64 9.14
CA PHE A 149 -38.23 -20.87 8.44
C PHE A 149 -38.23 -20.68 6.93
N SER A 150 -37.14 -21.05 6.28
CA SER A 150 -37.10 -21.12 4.81
C SER A 150 -38.00 -22.27 4.29
N LYS A 151 -38.61 -22.06 3.12
CA LYS A 151 -39.39 -23.07 2.41
C LYS A 151 -38.62 -23.47 1.16
N GLU A 152 -38.36 -24.76 1.01
CA GLU A 152 -37.70 -25.28 -0.18
C GLU A 152 -38.68 -25.40 -1.36
N ASN A 153 -38.96 -24.25 -1.98
CA ASN A 153 -39.94 -24.16 -3.07
C ASN A 153 -39.46 -24.88 -4.34
N ASN A 154 -40.31 -25.80 -4.85
CA ASN A 154 -40.10 -26.55 -6.10
C ASN A 154 -38.76 -27.33 -6.15
N SER A 155 -38.51 -28.11 -5.09
CA SER A 155 -37.43 -29.09 -4.93
C SER A 155 -37.97 -30.25 -4.05
N ASN A 156 -37.29 -30.67 -2.97
CA ASN A 156 -37.74 -31.75 -2.08
C ASN A 156 -38.73 -31.29 -0.99
N GLY A 157 -39.00 -29.99 -0.89
CA GLY A 157 -40.00 -29.42 0.01
C GLY A 157 -39.55 -29.33 1.47
N CYS A 158 -38.24 -29.44 1.74
CA CYS A 158 -37.73 -29.36 3.10
C CYS A 158 -38.00 -27.99 3.72
N VAL A 159 -38.03 -27.96 5.05
CA VAL A 159 -38.29 -26.75 5.83
C VAL A 159 -37.07 -26.37 6.63
N ASN A 160 -36.77 -25.08 6.57
CA ASN A 160 -35.63 -24.45 7.19
C ASN A 160 -34.28 -25.07 6.78
N THR A 161 -34.15 -25.45 5.51
CA THR A 161 -32.93 -26.06 4.97
C THR A 161 -31.74 -25.11 5.11
N VAL A 162 -30.62 -25.61 5.61
CA VAL A 162 -29.43 -24.82 5.91
C VAL A 162 -28.77 -24.29 4.64
N ASP A 163 -28.66 -25.12 3.60
CA ASP A 163 -28.11 -24.75 2.29
C ASP A 163 -28.99 -23.80 1.46
N LEU A 164 -30.25 -23.56 1.87
CA LEU A 164 -31.09 -22.47 1.35
C LEU A 164 -30.99 -21.21 2.20
N SER A 165 -30.85 -21.38 3.52
CA SER A 165 -30.71 -20.28 4.48
C SER A 165 -29.39 -19.54 4.24
N TYR A 166 -28.30 -20.28 4.03
CA TYR A 166 -26.95 -19.74 3.78
C TYR A 166 -26.86 -18.78 2.59
N PRO A 167 -27.25 -19.14 1.35
CA PRO A 167 -27.25 -18.20 0.23
C PRO A 167 -28.24 -17.06 0.40
N SER A 168 -29.34 -17.23 1.15
CA SER A 168 -30.33 -16.15 1.37
C SER A 168 -29.85 -15.09 2.38
N ALA A 169 -28.86 -15.43 3.21
CA ALA A 169 -28.43 -14.63 4.35
C ALA A 169 -28.01 -13.19 4.05
N PRO A 170 -27.39 -12.83 2.89
CA PRO A 170 -26.91 -11.46 2.67
C PRO A 170 -27.98 -10.38 2.81
N LEU A 171 -29.21 -10.66 2.37
CA LEU A 171 -30.34 -9.74 2.55
C LEU A 171 -30.65 -9.51 4.03
N PHE A 172 -30.67 -10.57 4.84
CA PHE A 172 -31.04 -10.50 6.25
C PHE A 172 -29.91 -9.94 7.11
N LEU A 173 -28.66 -10.23 6.77
CA LEU A 173 -27.49 -9.61 7.41
C LEU A 173 -27.50 -8.08 7.27
N LEU A 174 -27.95 -7.57 6.12
CA LEU A 174 -28.02 -6.13 5.85
C LEU A 174 -29.15 -5.42 6.59
N TYR A 175 -30.34 -6.03 6.62
CA TYR A 175 -31.55 -5.30 6.98
C TYR A 175 -32.27 -5.83 8.22
N ASN A 176 -32.02 -7.09 8.63
CA ASN A 176 -32.66 -7.67 9.80
C ASN A 176 -31.97 -8.96 10.32
N THR A 177 -30.92 -8.80 11.14
CA THR A 177 -30.20 -9.93 11.73
C THR A 177 -31.07 -10.80 12.64
N THR A 178 -32.13 -10.24 13.23
CA THR A 178 -33.09 -10.99 14.07
C THR A 178 -33.81 -12.08 13.28
N LEU A 179 -34.17 -11.83 12.02
CA LEU A 179 -34.78 -12.86 11.17
C LEU A 179 -33.80 -13.99 10.83
N LEU A 180 -32.53 -13.67 10.57
CA LEU A 180 -31.50 -14.68 10.33
C LEU A 180 -31.21 -15.51 11.59
N LYS A 181 -31.17 -14.89 12.77
CA LYS A 181 -31.14 -15.63 14.05
C LYS A 181 -32.34 -16.57 14.19
N GLY A 182 -33.53 -16.14 13.76
CA GLY A 182 -34.74 -16.96 13.74
C GLY A 182 -34.66 -18.18 12.80
N MET A 183 -33.85 -18.11 11.74
CA MET A 183 -33.53 -19.27 10.87
C MET A 183 -32.56 -20.23 11.57
N ILE A 184 -31.53 -19.70 12.22
CA ILE A 184 -30.45 -20.50 12.82
C ILE A 184 -30.89 -21.13 14.14
N ARG A 185 -31.67 -20.41 14.95
CA ARG A 185 -32.00 -20.83 16.32
C ARG A 185 -32.65 -22.21 16.36
N SER A 186 -33.59 -22.48 15.46
CA SER A 186 -34.27 -23.78 15.36
C SER A 186 -33.36 -24.92 14.91
N ILE A 187 -32.35 -24.65 14.07
CA ILE A 187 -31.35 -25.66 13.69
C ILE A 187 -30.53 -26.06 14.91
N LEU A 188 -30.09 -25.07 15.70
CA LEU A 188 -29.32 -25.33 16.91
C LEU A 188 -30.17 -26.07 17.97
N ASP A 189 -31.42 -25.67 18.18
CA ASP A 189 -32.36 -26.34 19.09
C ASP A 189 -32.58 -27.80 18.65
N TYR A 190 -32.75 -28.05 17.35
CA TYR A 190 -32.90 -29.40 16.82
C TYR A 190 -31.64 -30.25 17.00
N CYS A 191 -30.46 -29.70 16.70
CA CYS A 191 -29.20 -30.43 16.83
C CYS A 191 -28.86 -30.79 18.29
N GLN A 192 -29.36 -30.01 19.26
CA GLN A 192 -29.21 -30.31 20.69
C GLN A 192 -30.29 -31.25 21.23
N SER A 193 -31.40 -31.42 20.51
CA SER A 193 -32.48 -32.30 20.92
C SER A 193 -32.12 -33.78 20.71
N GLU A 194 -32.82 -34.66 21.42
CA GLU A 194 -32.72 -36.11 21.21
C GLU A 194 -33.19 -36.57 19.81
N HIS A 195 -33.80 -35.67 19.03
CA HIS A 195 -34.31 -35.98 17.69
C HIS A 195 -33.22 -36.04 16.60
N TRP A 196 -32.09 -35.35 16.76
CA TRP A 196 -31.03 -35.31 15.74
C TRP A 196 -30.11 -36.53 15.82
N GLY A 197 -29.57 -36.81 17.01
CA GLY A 197 -28.77 -38.01 17.26
C GLY A 197 -27.30 -37.96 16.78
N PHE A 198 -26.82 -36.84 16.25
CA PHE A 198 -25.40 -36.63 15.93
C PHE A 198 -24.80 -35.45 16.72
N ALA A 199 -23.60 -35.64 17.28
CA ALA A 199 -22.97 -34.63 18.14
C ALA A 199 -21.99 -33.70 17.40
N ASP A 200 -21.46 -34.15 16.26
CA ASP A 200 -20.26 -33.56 15.64
C ASP A 200 -20.56 -32.71 14.40
N PHE A 201 -21.80 -32.68 13.91
CA PHE A 201 -22.19 -31.85 12.77
C PHE A 201 -23.66 -31.41 12.80
N ALA A 202 -23.99 -30.40 11.99
CA ALA A 202 -25.31 -29.80 11.90
C ALA A 202 -26.28 -30.61 11.02
N ALA A 203 -27.58 -30.53 11.33
CA ALA A 203 -28.64 -31.05 10.47
C ALA A 203 -28.81 -30.21 9.19
N HIS A 204 -29.23 -30.85 8.11
CA HIS A 204 -29.52 -30.22 6.83
C HIS A 204 -30.86 -29.48 6.84
N ASP A 205 -31.89 -30.08 7.43
CA ASP A 205 -33.25 -29.54 7.46
C ASP A 205 -34.00 -29.99 8.73
N LEU A 206 -35.23 -29.47 8.91
CA LEU A 206 -36.09 -29.78 10.06
C LEU A 206 -37.31 -30.64 9.70
N GLY A 207 -37.47 -31.07 8.46
CA GLY A 207 -38.59 -31.84 7.93
C GLY A 207 -39.09 -31.30 6.61
N THR A 208 -40.36 -31.54 6.29
CA THR A 208 -41.01 -31.08 5.05
C THR A 208 -42.09 -30.07 5.39
N TYR A 209 -42.09 -28.89 4.76
CA TYR A 209 -43.06 -27.83 5.08
C TYR A 209 -44.51 -28.32 4.89
N PRO A 210 -45.43 -28.08 5.85
CA PRO A 210 -45.30 -27.25 7.06
C PRO A 210 -44.94 -28.05 8.34
N HIS A 211 -44.40 -29.26 8.23
CA HIS A 211 -44.04 -30.14 9.34
C HIS A 211 -42.52 -30.15 9.59
N ALA A 212 -42.08 -29.35 10.56
CA ALA A 212 -40.71 -29.27 11.04
C ALA A 212 -40.48 -30.16 12.28
N ASN A 213 -40.60 -31.49 12.10
CA ASN A 213 -40.56 -32.48 13.19
C ASN A 213 -39.33 -33.42 13.17
N GLY A 214 -38.38 -33.17 12.28
CA GLY A 214 -37.15 -33.95 12.13
C GLY A 214 -36.69 -34.02 10.67
N GLN A 215 -35.38 -34.12 10.46
CA GLN A 215 -34.74 -34.06 9.15
C GLN A 215 -35.39 -35.02 8.14
N ALA A 216 -35.71 -34.51 6.94
CA ALA A 216 -36.28 -35.28 5.84
C ALA A 216 -35.23 -35.77 4.83
N TYR A 217 -34.14 -35.00 4.63
CA TYR A 217 -33.19 -35.24 3.54
C TYR A 217 -32.37 -36.53 3.68
N SER A 218 -31.99 -36.92 4.91
CA SER A 218 -31.30 -38.18 5.16
C SER A 218 -31.90 -38.95 6.34
N ILE A 219 -32.19 -40.24 6.12
CA ILE A 219 -32.81 -41.16 7.10
C ILE A 219 -31.78 -42.22 7.53
N THR A 220 -30.74 -41.84 8.27
CA THR A 220 -29.92 -42.84 8.96
C THR A 220 -29.59 -42.35 10.36
N LYS A 221 -30.38 -42.81 11.34
CA LYS A 221 -29.87 -42.99 12.70
C LYS A 221 -28.67 -43.96 12.64
N PRO A 222 -27.67 -43.85 13.53
CA PRO A 222 -26.44 -44.65 13.46
C PRO A 222 -26.76 -46.15 13.51
N GLN A 223 -26.84 -46.77 12.35
CA GLN A 223 -26.72 -48.19 12.13
C GLN A 223 -25.72 -48.35 11.00
N ASN A 224 -24.53 -48.86 11.32
CA ASN A 224 -23.41 -49.17 10.42
C ASN A 224 -22.45 -48.01 10.04
N GLU A 225 -22.17 -47.05 10.94
CA GLU A 225 -21.02 -46.11 10.84
C GLU A 225 -20.93 -45.30 9.52
N SER A 226 -22.02 -45.19 8.75
CA SER A 226 -22.08 -44.40 7.51
C SER A 226 -22.92 -43.15 7.73
N PHE A 227 -22.42 -41.99 7.28
CA PHE A 227 -23.12 -40.71 7.32
C PHE A 227 -24.27 -40.63 6.29
N GLY A 228 -24.49 -41.66 5.47
CA GLY A 228 -25.58 -41.68 4.49
C GLY A 228 -25.50 -40.50 3.51
N SER A 229 -26.62 -39.81 3.31
CA SER A 229 -26.71 -38.59 2.49
C SER A 229 -26.57 -37.31 3.31
N ASN A 230 -26.10 -37.36 4.56
CA ASN A 230 -25.88 -36.14 5.34
C ASN A 230 -24.73 -35.31 4.75
N MET A 231 -24.75 -34.00 4.96
CA MET A 231 -23.74 -33.06 4.46
C MET A 231 -22.95 -32.39 5.60
N PRO A 232 -22.20 -33.15 6.43
CA PRO A 232 -21.65 -32.64 7.67
C PRO A 232 -20.71 -31.43 7.48
N ILE A 233 -19.79 -31.46 6.50
CA ILE A 233 -18.93 -30.30 6.21
C ILE A 233 -19.73 -29.08 5.72
N GLU A 234 -20.72 -29.31 4.85
CA GLU A 234 -21.49 -28.23 4.24
C GLU A 234 -22.29 -27.48 5.29
N GLU A 235 -23.08 -28.20 6.11
CA GLU A 235 -24.04 -27.57 7.02
C GLU A 235 -23.38 -27.01 8.28
N SER A 236 -22.39 -27.71 8.83
CA SER A 236 -21.60 -27.16 9.93
C SER A 236 -20.83 -25.90 9.49
N GLY A 237 -20.25 -25.91 8.30
CA GLY A 237 -19.57 -24.73 7.74
C GLY A 237 -20.55 -23.57 7.53
N ASN A 238 -21.69 -23.83 6.89
CA ASN A 238 -22.75 -22.85 6.67
C ASN A 238 -23.18 -22.18 7.98
N ILE A 239 -23.60 -22.95 8.98
CA ILE A 239 -24.12 -22.39 10.23
C ILE A 239 -23.04 -21.63 11.00
N LEU A 240 -21.83 -22.17 11.12
CA LEU A 240 -20.71 -21.46 11.77
C LEU A 240 -20.46 -20.11 11.09
N THR A 241 -20.39 -20.10 9.75
CA THR A 241 -20.18 -18.87 8.99
C THR A 241 -21.29 -17.85 9.21
N LEU A 242 -22.57 -18.27 9.21
CA LEU A 242 -23.69 -17.36 9.46
C LEU A 242 -23.69 -16.79 10.88
N ILE A 243 -23.39 -17.61 11.89
CA ILE A 243 -23.30 -17.15 13.29
C ILE A 243 -22.15 -16.15 13.43
N ALA A 244 -20.99 -16.42 12.83
CA ALA A 244 -19.87 -15.48 12.81
C ALA A 244 -20.23 -14.17 12.08
N ALA A 245 -20.98 -14.24 10.98
CA ALA A 245 -21.44 -13.05 10.27
C ALA A 245 -22.36 -12.19 11.14
N ILE A 246 -23.34 -12.80 11.82
CA ILE A 246 -24.21 -12.09 12.79
C ILE A 246 -23.35 -11.47 13.91
N ALA A 247 -22.42 -12.24 14.48
CA ALA A 247 -21.54 -11.79 15.53
C ALA A 247 -20.71 -10.56 15.12
N ARG A 248 -20.18 -10.55 13.90
CA ARG A 248 -19.40 -9.42 13.37
C ARG A 248 -20.24 -8.18 13.13
N ILE A 249 -21.48 -8.33 12.68
CA ILE A 249 -22.39 -7.20 12.42
C ILE A 249 -22.91 -6.60 13.74
N GLU A 250 -23.26 -7.44 14.72
CA GLU A 250 -23.80 -6.96 15.99
C GLU A 250 -22.74 -6.66 17.06
N GLY A 251 -21.51 -7.15 16.87
CA GLY A 251 -20.41 -6.98 17.82
C GLY A 251 -20.53 -7.83 19.10
N GLN A 252 -21.46 -8.80 19.14
CA GLN A 252 -21.75 -9.65 20.29
C GLN A 252 -22.33 -11.01 19.89
N CYS A 253 -22.40 -11.96 20.84
CA CYS A 253 -23.00 -13.29 20.63
C CYS A 253 -23.95 -13.71 21.76
N ASP A 254 -24.54 -12.76 22.49
CA ASP A 254 -25.27 -13.01 23.74
C ASP A 254 -26.54 -13.87 23.59
N TRP A 255 -27.00 -14.08 22.35
CA TRP A 255 -28.12 -14.96 22.03
C TRP A 255 -27.73 -16.45 21.98
N LEU A 256 -26.43 -16.76 22.04
CA LEU A 256 -25.90 -18.12 22.15
C LEU A 256 -25.69 -18.49 23.62
N SER A 257 -26.13 -19.69 23.99
CA SER A 257 -25.86 -20.30 25.29
C SER A 257 -24.48 -20.96 25.36
N ALA A 258 -24.04 -21.35 26.56
CA ALA A 258 -22.81 -22.12 26.73
C ALA A 258 -22.87 -23.50 26.04
N ASP A 259 -24.05 -24.13 26.00
CA ASP A 259 -24.28 -25.39 25.31
C ASP A 259 -24.18 -25.22 23.78
N ASP A 260 -24.67 -24.09 23.26
CA ASP A 260 -24.48 -23.71 21.86
C ASP A 260 -22.99 -23.64 21.52
N LEU A 261 -22.21 -22.86 22.28
CA LEU A 261 -20.78 -22.68 22.04
C LEU A 261 -20.01 -24.01 22.10
N THR A 262 -20.38 -24.89 23.03
CA THR A 262 -19.79 -26.23 23.16
C THR A 262 -20.09 -27.11 21.94
N MET A 263 -21.32 -27.04 21.40
CA MET A 263 -21.69 -27.75 20.18
C MET A 263 -20.97 -27.20 18.94
N LEU A 264 -20.92 -25.87 18.80
CA LEU A 264 -20.21 -25.21 17.69
C LEU A 264 -18.72 -25.57 17.67
N LYS A 265 -18.10 -25.74 18.85
CA LYS A 265 -16.72 -26.23 18.95
C LYS A 265 -16.54 -27.62 18.35
N ARG A 266 -17.46 -28.56 18.63
CA ARG A 266 -17.41 -29.92 18.06
C ARG A 266 -17.51 -29.87 16.54
N TRP A 267 -18.39 -29.03 16.02
CA TRP A 267 -18.53 -28.83 14.57
C TRP A 267 -17.24 -28.27 13.95
N ALA A 268 -16.61 -27.28 14.59
CA ALA A 268 -15.35 -26.73 14.13
C ALA A 268 -14.19 -27.76 14.16
N ILE A 269 -14.18 -28.65 15.16
CA ILE A 269 -13.24 -29.78 15.23
C ILE A 269 -13.48 -30.74 14.06
N TYR A 270 -14.73 -31.11 13.79
CA TYR A 270 -15.06 -31.97 12.67
C TYR A 270 -14.63 -31.38 11.32
N LEU A 271 -14.88 -30.07 11.11
CA LEU A 271 -14.45 -29.36 9.90
C LEU A 271 -12.92 -29.33 9.75
N ARG A 272 -12.18 -29.09 10.84
CA ARG A 272 -10.72 -29.12 10.83
C ARG A 272 -10.20 -30.50 10.43
N ASP A 273 -10.77 -31.56 11.02
CA ASP A 273 -10.23 -32.91 10.90
C ASP A 273 -10.62 -33.59 9.57
N ASN A 274 -11.74 -33.20 8.95
CA ASN A 274 -12.28 -33.86 7.76
C ASN A 274 -12.37 -32.94 6.53
N GLY A 275 -12.07 -31.65 6.69
CA GLY A 275 -12.36 -30.63 5.68
C GLY A 275 -11.25 -30.29 4.71
N GLN A 276 -10.00 -30.67 4.95
CA GLN A 276 -8.86 -30.28 4.10
C GLN A 276 -9.01 -30.81 2.67
N ASP A 277 -9.19 -32.12 2.54
CA ASP A 277 -9.46 -32.82 1.30
C ASP A 277 -10.63 -33.78 1.55
N PRO A 278 -11.88 -33.29 1.40
CA PRO A 278 -13.06 -34.08 1.74
C PRO A 278 -13.13 -35.33 0.87
N GLU A 279 -13.35 -36.50 1.46
CA GLU A 279 -13.53 -37.76 0.71
C GLU A 279 -14.85 -37.72 -0.11
N ASN A 280 -15.79 -38.64 0.11
CA ASN A 280 -17.00 -38.76 -0.71
C ASN A 280 -18.23 -38.14 -0.03
N GLN A 281 -18.20 -36.82 0.22
CA GLN A 281 -19.30 -36.07 0.87
C GLN A 281 -20.05 -35.13 -0.09
N LEU A 282 -21.39 -35.15 -0.02
CA LEU A 282 -22.25 -34.21 -0.73
C LEU A 282 -22.00 -32.74 -0.30
N CYS A 283 -22.34 -31.83 -1.22
CA CYS A 283 -22.33 -30.37 -1.04
C CYS A 283 -23.63 -29.76 -1.58
N THR A 284 -23.83 -28.45 -1.38
CA THR A 284 -25.03 -27.70 -1.82
C THR A 284 -25.34 -27.83 -3.33
N ASP A 285 -24.34 -28.18 -4.15
CA ASP A 285 -24.47 -28.28 -5.60
C ASP A 285 -24.67 -29.75 -6.09
N ASP A 286 -25.24 -30.61 -5.25
CA ASP A 286 -25.49 -32.03 -5.49
C ASP A 286 -26.34 -32.34 -6.73
N PHE A 287 -27.24 -31.44 -7.11
CA PHE A 287 -28.06 -31.51 -8.33
C PHE A 287 -27.21 -31.53 -9.62
N ALA A 288 -25.95 -31.06 -9.55
CA ALA A 288 -24.99 -31.14 -10.66
C ALA A 288 -24.16 -32.46 -10.65
N GLY A 289 -24.42 -33.35 -9.70
CA GLY A 289 -23.69 -34.58 -9.44
C GLY A 289 -22.60 -34.41 -8.37
N HIS A 290 -22.15 -35.54 -7.80
CA HIS A 290 -21.20 -35.57 -6.70
C HIS A 290 -19.79 -35.98 -7.16
N TRP A 291 -18.76 -35.22 -6.76
CA TRP A 291 -17.35 -35.60 -6.86
C TRP A 291 -16.73 -35.61 -5.46
N ALA A 292 -15.97 -36.66 -5.17
CA ALA A 292 -15.05 -36.68 -4.05
C ALA A 292 -13.94 -35.63 -4.23
N HIS A 293 -13.22 -35.30 -3.16
CA HIS A 293 -12.09 -34.36 -3.19
C HIS A 293 -12.50 -32.93 -3.60
N ASN A 294 -13.71 -32.51 -3.25
CA ASN A 294 -14.28 -31.24 -3.71
C ASN A 294 -13.58 -30.02 -3.08
N ALA A 295 -12.93 -29.23 -3.93
CA ALA A 295 -12.15 -28.07 -3.49
C ALA A 295 -13.03 -26.95 -2.89
N ASN A 296 -14.27 -26.78 -3.37
CA ASN A 296 -15.15 -25.73 -2.84
C ASN A 296 -15.75 -26.11 -1.48
N LEU A 297 -15.97 -27.42 -1.25
CA LEU A 297 -16.36 -27.96 0.05
C LEU A 297 -15.21 -27.82 1.06
N SER A 298 -13.95 -27.98 0.62
CA SER A 298 -12.79 -27.68 1.46
C SER A 298 -12.72 -26.21 1.89
N LEU A 299 -12.98 -25.27 0.98
CA LEU A 299 -13.11 -23.85 1.34
C LEU A 299 -14.21 -23.61 2.38
N LYS A 300 -15.35 -24.33 2.28
CA LYS A 300 -16.40 -24.25 3.28
C LYS A 300 -15.88 -24.64 4.67
N ALA A 301 -15.14 -25.75 4.76
CA ALA A 301 -14.54 -26.17 6.02
C ALA A 301 -13.56 -25.13 6.57
N ILE A 302 -12.67 -24.61 5.73
CA ILE A 302 -11.71 -23.55 6.09
C ILE A 302 -12.43 -22.35 6.71
N PHE A 303 -13.47 -21.84 6.05
CA PHE A 303 -14.21 -20.68 6.56
C PHE A 303 -15.09 -21.01 7.76
N GLY A 304 -15.57 -22.24 7.91
CA GLY A 304 -16.28 -22.68 9.12
C GLY A 304 -15.34 -22.76 10.33
N VAL A 305 -14.12 -23.27 10.15
CA VAL A 305 -13.07 -23.28 11.19
C VAL A 305 -12.68 -21.85 11.58
N ALA A 306 -12.46 -20.97 10.60
CA ALA A 306 -12.21 -19.55 10.85
C ALA A 306 -13.39 -18.85 11.53
N ALA A 307 -14.62 -19.20 11.15
CA ALA A 307 -15.84 -18.64 11.73
C ALA A 307 -15.97 -18.98 13.22
N TYR A 308 -15.65 -20.22 13.65
CA TYR A 308 -15.63 -20.57 15.07
C TYR A 308 -14.63 -19.71 15.85
N ALA A 309 -13.44 -19.48 15.30
CA ALA A 309 -12.46 -18.60 15.93
C ALA A 309 -12.99 -17.17 16.08
N GLU A 310 -13.69 -16.65 15.08
CA GLU A 310 -14.34 -15.33 15.16
C GLU A 310 -15.49 -15.27 16.18
N ILE A 311 -16.30 -16.32 16.30
CA ILE A 311 -17.34 -16.44 17.33
C ILE A 311 -16.70 -16.41 18.73
N GLY A 312 -15.64 -17.18 18.94
CA GLY A 312 -14.89 -17.17 20.21
C GLY A 312 -14.31 -15.79 20.55
N ARG A 313 -13.71 -15.13 19.55
CA ARG A 313 -13.14 -13.78 19.69
C ARG A 313 -14.18 -12.72 20.07
N ILE A 314 -15.38 -12.78 19.49
CA ILE A 314 -16.43 -11.76 19.66
C ILE A 314 -17.29 -12.03 20.89
N SER A 315 -17.66 -13.28 21.14
CA SER A 315 -18.52 -13.65 22.26
C SER A 315 -17.91 -13.30 23.62
N LYS A 316 -16.57 -13.36 23.74
CA LYS A 316 -15.82 -13.26 25.01
C LYS A 316 -16.24 -14.29 26.07
N GLN A 317 -17.12 -15.24 25.72
CA GLN A 317 -17.56 -16.35 26.56
C GLN A 317 -16.59 -17.54 26.46
N VAL A 318 -15.79 -17.60 25.39
CA VAL A 318 -14.78 -18.63 25.14
C VAL A 318 -13.38 -18.05 25.40
N PRO A 319 -12.55 -18.66 26.27
CA PRO A 319 -11.18 -18.21 26.52
C PRO A 319 -10.34 -18.14 25.24
N LYS A 320 -9.41 -17.18 25.18
CA LYS A 320 -8.55 -16.96 24.01
C LYS A 320 -7.75 -18.21 23.63
N GLU A 321 -7.25 -18.94 24.61
CA GLU A 321 -6.47 -20.17 24.36
C GLU A 321 -7.27 -21.26 23.65
N GLU A 322 -8.60 -21.23 23.75
CA GLU A 322 -9.48 -22.27 23.21
C GLU A 322 -9.89 -21.99 21.76
N TRP A 323 -10.15 -20.74 21.39
CA TRP A 323 -10.57 -20.39 20.02
C TRP A 323 -9.43 -19.98 19.10
N LEU A 324 -8.34 -19.40 19.62
CA LEU A 324 -7.22 -18.93 18.81
C LEU A 324 -6.58 -20.03 17.93
N PRO A 325 -6.39 -21.27 18.40
CA PRO A 325 -5.83 -22.34 17.57
C PRO A 325 -6.66 -22.63 16.31
N PHE A 326 -7.99 -22.42 16.34
CA PHE A 326 -8.82 -22.62 15.15
C PHE A 326 -8.51 -21.62 14.05
N MET A 327 -8.19 -20.35 14.38
CA MET A 327 -7.77 -19.40 13.35
C MET A 327 -6.45 -19.82 12.69
N GLU A 328 -5.53 -20.39 13.46
CA GLU A 328 -4.26 -20.91 12.92
C GLU A 328 -4.47 -22.15 12.06
N ASN A 329 -5.34 -23.07 12.48
CA ASN A 329 -5.75 -24.22 11.65
C ASN A 329 -6.35 -23.75 10.32
N ALA A 330 -7.23 -22.75 10.33
CA ALA A 330 -7.82 -22.22 9.11
C ALA A 330 -6.76 -21.62 8.16
N ARG A 331 -5.73 -20.93 8.68
CA ARG A 331 -4.60 -20.42 7.88
C ARG A 331 -3.82 -21.56 7.23
N GLN A 332 -3.47 -22.57 8.01
CA GLN A 332 -2.73 -23.73 7.49
C GLN A 332 -3.55 -24.46 6.43
N MET A 333 -4.84 -24.67 6.68
CA MET A 333 -5.72 -25.32 5.72
C MET A 333 -5.86 -24.53 4.42
N ALA A 334 -5.95 -23.20 4.49
CA ALA A 334 -6.01 -22.32 3.33
C ALA A 334 -4.71 -22.31 2.52
N GLN A 335 -3.54 -22.36 3.18
CA GLN A 335 -2.24 -22.47 2.51
C GLN A 335 -2.11 -23.78 1.72
N ILE A 336 -2.52 -24.90 2.32
CA ILE A 336 -2.54 -26.21 1.66
C ILE A 336 -3.52 -26.17 0.48
N TRP A 337 -4.71 -25.63 0.70
CA TRP A 337 -5.75 -25.50 -0.33
C TRP A 337 -5.26 -24.73 -1.56
N GLU A 338 -4.60 -23.58 -1.35
CA GLU A 338 -4.09 -22.74 -2.44
C GLU A 338 -3.05 -23.47 -3.30
N VAL A 339 -2.26 -24.35 -2.72
CA VAL A 339 -1.29 -25.16 -3.48
C VAL A 339 -1.99 -26.29 -4.21
N ASP A 340 -2.79 -27.10 -3.52
CA ASP A 340 -3.33 -28.36 -4.04
C ASP A 340 -4.44 -28.15 -5.06
N ALA A 341 -5.28 -27.13 -4.85
CA ALA A 341 -6.35 -26.79 -5.77
C ALA A 341 -5.86 -26.08 -7.03
N ARG A 342 -4.59 -25.62 -7.10
CA ARG A 342 -4.12 -24.81 -8.24
C ARG A 342 -4.05 -25.62 -9.53
N ASP A 343 -4.57 -25.05 -10.62
CA ASP A 343 -4.50 -25.63 -11.97
C ASP A 343 -4.16 -24.58 -13.02
N GLY A 344 -2.91 -24.15 -13.01
CA GLY A 344 -2.45 -23.10 -13.91
C GLY A 344 -3.14 -21.77 -13.60
N ASP A 345 -4.10 -21.35 -14.43
CA ASP A 345 -4.74 -20.04 -14.39
C ASP A 345 -6.07 -19.97 -13.61
N HIS A 346 -6.44 -21.05 -12.91
CA HIS A 346 -7.63 -21.18 -12.05
C HIS A 346 -7.42 -22.24 -10.95
N TYR A 347 -8.46 -22.52 -10.15
CA TYR A 347 -8.46 -23.61 -9.18
C TYR A 347 -9.49 -24.71 -9.51
N LYS A 348 -9.08 -25.95 -9.24
CA LYS A 348 -9.79 -27.19 -9.56
C LYS A 348 -11.19 -27.23 -8.95
N LEU A 349 -12.08 -28.02 -9.54
CA LEU A 349 -13.33 -28.43 -8.89
C LEU A 349 -13.04 -29.56 -7.88
N ALA A 350 -12.17 -30.51 -8.23
CA ALA A 350 -11.72 -31.56 -7.32
C ALA A 350 -10.19 -31.72 -7.35
N PHE A 351 -9.57 -31.93 -6.18
CA PHE A 351 -8.11 -31.93 -6.03
C PHE A 351 -7.40 -32.98 -6.90
N ASP A 352 -8.03 -34.14 -7.07
CA ASP A 352 -7.55 -35.31 -7.81
C ASP A 352 -7.71 -35.20 -9.33
N ARG A 353 -8.30 -34.11 -9.85
CA ARG A 353 -8.64 -33.95 -11.28
C ARG A 353 -8.14 -32.63 -11.86
N GLY A 354 -7.19 -32.73 -12.79
CA GLY A 354 -6.74 -31.61 -13.61
C GLY A 354 -7.74 -31.21 -14.70
N ASP A 355 -7.56 -30.00 -15.22
CA ASP A 355 -8.43 -29.31 -16.18
C ASP A 355 -9.89 -29.22 -15.68
N THR A 356 -10.09 -28.99 -14.38
CA THR A 356 -11.43 -28.83 -13.78
C THR A 356 -11.59 -27.47 -13.14
N TRP A 357 -12.81 -26.93 -13.08
CA TRP A 357 -13.06 -25.63 -12.46
C TRP A 357 -14.50 -25.52 -11.99
N SER A 358 -14.72 -24.64 -11.02
CA SER A 358 -16.04 -24.27 -10.48
C SER A 358 -15.99 -22.88 -9.86
N ILE A 359 -17.15 -22.23 -9.71
CA ILE A 359 -17.26 -20.96 -9.01
C ILE A 359 -16.88 -21.15 -7.52
N LYS A 360 -15.82 -20.49 -7.06
CA LYS A 360 -15.32 -20.55 -5.67
C LYS A 360 -16.01 -19.52 -4.77
N TYR A 361 -17.33 -19.62 -4.67
CA TYR A 361 -18.16 -18.62 -3.98
C TYR A 361 -17.85 -18.50 -2.47
N ASN A 362 -17.34 -19.54 -1.81
CA ASN A 362 -17.04 -19.48 -0.38
C ASN A 362 -15.86 -18.55 -0.04
N MET A 363 -14.96 -18.26 -0.99
CA MET A 363 -13.87 -17.29 -0.81
C MET A 363 -14.36 -15.87 -0.48
N VAL A 364 -15.63 -15.56 -0.77
CA VAL A 364 -16.21 -14.24 -0.52
C VAL A 364 -16.10 -13.83 0.95
N TRP A 365 -16.12 -14.79 1.87
CA TRP A 365 -16.01 -14.54 3.31
C TRP A 365 -14.61 -14.10 3.74
N ASP A 366 -13.56 -14.58 3.07
CA ASP A 366 -12.19 -14.09 3.31
C ASP A 366 -12.09 -12.58 3.03
N LYS A 367 -12.67 -12.17 1.89
CA LYS A 367 -12.74 -10.77 1.46
C LYS A 367 -13.65 -9.96 2.38
N LEU A 368 -14.86 -10.45 2.62
CA LEU A 368 -15.87 -9.76 3.43
C LEU A 368 -15.43 -9.57 4.89
N TRP A 369 -14.60 -10.45 5.45
CA TRP A 369 -14.14 -10.32 6.83
C TRP A 369 -12.70 -9.81 6.95
N GLY A 370 -11.99 -9.67 5.82
CA GLY A 370 -10.59 -9.25 5.78
C GLY A 370 -9.65 -10.20 6.51
N LEU A 371 -9.90 -11.51 6.44
CA LEU A 371 -9.12 -12.51 7.20
C LEU A 371 -7.74 -12.78 6.59
N GLN A 372 -7.60 -12.59 5.28
CA GLN A 372 -6.35 -12.83 4.53
C GLN A 372 -5.83 -14.27 4.70
N LEU A 373 -6.75 -15.24 4.70
CA LEU A 373 -6.39 -16.66 4.74
C LEU A 373 -5.85 -17.14 3.39
N LEU A 374 -6.33 -16.57 2.29
CA LEU A 374 -5.89 -16.85 0.93
C LEU A 374 -5.03 -15.71 0.40
N SER A 375 -4.06 -16.00 -0.48
CA SER A 375 -3.23 -14.93 -1.06
C SER A 375 -4.05 -13.98 -1.93
N GLU A 376 -3.63 -12.71 -2.04
CA GLU A 376 -4.34 -11.70 -2.84
C GLU A 376 -4.44 -12.06 -4.35
N ASP A 377 -3.63 -13.03 -4.82
CA ASP A 377 -3.65 -13.50 -6.21
C ASP A 377 -4.77 -14.53 -6.46
N VAL A 378 -5.21 -15.28 -5.43
CA VAL A 378 -6.24 -16.34 -5.55
C VAL A 378 -7.52 -15.81 -6.18
N MET A 379 -8.13 -14.78 -5.58
CA MET A 379 -9.38 -14.21 -6.09
C MET A 379 -9.19 -13.52 -7.44
N ARG A 380 -8.05 -12.84 -7.67
CA ARG A 380 -7.77 -12.18 -8.95
C ARG A 380 -7.65 -13.20 -10.08
N ARG A 381 -7.03 -14.34 -9.81
CA ARG A 381 -6.88 -15.47 -10.73
C ARG A 381 -8.24 -16.04 -11.12
N GLU A 382 -9.08 -16.34 -10.14
CA GLU A 382 -10.45 -16.83 -10.38
C GLU A 382 -11.30 -15.82 -11.15
N ILE A 383 -11.36 -14.55 -10.73
CA ILE A 383 -12.13 -13.51 -11.44
C ILE A 383 -11.66 -13.38 -12.90
N LYS A 384 -10.34 -13.39 -13.13
CA LYS A 384 -9.78 -13.32 -14.49
C LYS A 384 -10.18 -14.55 -15.30
N TYR A 385 -10.18 -15.74 -14.70
CA TYR A 385 -10.62 -16.98 -15.35
C TYR A 385 -12.11 -16.94 -15.68
N TYR A 386 -12.96 -16.60 -14.71
CA TYR A 386 -14.41 -16.49 -14.87
C TYR A 386 -14.82 -15.55 -15.99
N LYS A 387 -14.15 -14.40 -16.14
CA LYS A 387 -14.41 -13.47 -17.26
C LYS A 387 -14.28 -14.14 -18.63
N ARG A 388 -13.43 -15.16 -18.78
CA ARG A 388 -13.28 -15.93 -20.04
C ARG A 388 -14.35 -17.01 -20.22
N GLN A 389 -14.96 -17.48 -19.13
CA GLN A 389 -15.96 -18.56 -19.15
C GLN A 389 -17.40 -18.06 -19.20
N GLN A 390 -17.64 -16.76 -19.04
CA GLN A 390 -19.00 -16.22 -19.04
C GLN A 390 -19.69 -16.35 -20.41
N ASN A 391 -20.94 -16.78 -20.37
CA ASN A 391 -21.87 -16.73 -21.49
C ASN A 391 -22.73 -15.44 -21.44
N GLU A 392 -23.73 -15.36 -22.31
CA GLU A 392 -24.62 -14.18 -22.44
C GLU A 392 -25.39 -13.89 -21.14
N PHE A 393 -25.89 -14.92 -20.48
CA PHE A 393 -26.75 -14.80 -19.30
C PHE A 393 -26.02 -15.04 -17.98
N GLY A 394 -24.71 -15.34 -18.00
CA GLY A 394 -23.92 -15.46 -16.78
C GLY A 394 -22.74 -16.41 -16.88
N LEU A 395 -22.10 -16.66 -15.74
CA LEU A 395 -21.00 -17.62 -15.59
C LEU A 395 -21.57 -19.02 -15.27
N PRO A 396 -21.24 -20.08 -16.04
CA PRO A 396 -21.59 -21.45 -15.66
C PRO A 396 -21.09 -21.83 -14.26
N LEU A 397 -21.82 -22.69 -13.54
CA LEU A 397 -21.46 -23.11 -12.17
C LEU A 397 -20.09 -23.79 -12.12
N ASP A 398 -19.82 -24.63 -13.11
CA ASP A 398 -18.58 -25.37 -13.29
C ASP A 398 -18.50 -25.94 -14.71
N LYS A 399 -17.45 -26.70 -15.01
CA LYS A 399 -17.22 -27.27 -16.35
C LYS A 399 -18.24 -28.31 -16.83
N ARG A 400 -19.13 -28.84 -15.96
CA ARG A 400 -19.98 -29.99 -16.28
C ARG A 400 -21.17 -29.62 -17.17
N SER A 401 -21.62 -28.37 -17.12
CA SER A 401 -22.79 -27.89 -17.86
C SER A 401 -22.75 -26.38 -18.04
N SER A 402 -23.54 -25.84 -18.97
CA SER A 402 -23.70 -24.39 -19.15
C SER A 402 -24.69 -23.76 -18.16
N TYR A 403 -25.36 -24.52 -17.29
CA TYR A 403 -26.23 -23.95 -16.27
C TYR A 403 -25.45 -23.34 -15.10
N THR A 404 -26.12 -22.51 -14.31
CA THR A 404 -25.54 -21.79 -13.16
C THR A 404 -26.48 -21.66 -11.97
N LYS A 405 -25.99 -21.03 -10.91
CA LYS A 405 -26.74 -20.51 -9.76
C LYS A 405 -26.55 -18.99 -9.68
N SER A 406 -27.63 -18.21 -9.85
CA SER A 406 -27.52 -16.73 -9.91
C SER A 406 -26.91 -16.13 -8.64
N ASP A 407 -27.24 -16.68 -7.47
CA ASP A 407 -26.66 -16.34 -6.18
C ASP A 407 -25.14 -16.54 -6.13
N TRP A 408 -24.63 -17.69 -6.60
CA TRP A 408 -23.19 -17.96 -6.66
C TRP A 408 -22.44 -17.06 -7.64
N ILE A 409 -23.05 -16.67 -8.76
CA ILE A 409 -22.50 -15.63 -9.63
C ILE A 409 -22.33 -14.33 -8.84
N MET A 410 -23.34 -13.91 -8.09
CA MET A 410 -23.29 -12.64 -7.35
C MET A 410 -22.29 -12.67 -6.20
N TRP A 411 -22.12 -13.81 -5.54
CA TRP A 411 -21.09 -13.98 -4.51
C TRP A 411 -19.68 -13.92 -5.11
N ALA A 412 -19.45 -14.60 -6.23
CA ALA A 412 -18.18 -14.52 -6.92
C ALA A 412 -17.92 -13.12 -7.49
N ALA A 413 -18.92 -12.49 -8.08
CA ALA A 413 -18.83 -11.13 -8.61
C ALA A 413 -18.43 -10.12 -7.54
N ALA A 414 -18.92 -10.25 -6.30
CA ALA A 414 -18.54 -9.38 -5.19
C ALA A 414 -17.03 -9.43 -4.89
N MET A 415 -16.36 -10.53 -5.26
CA MET A 415 -14.90 -10.65 -5.14
C MET A 415 -14.11 -9.82 -6.16
N ALA A 416 -14.75 -9.28 -7.20
CA ALA A 416 -14.11 -8.46 -8.21
C ALA A 416 -13.33 -7.25 -7.63
N PRO A 417 -12.20 -6.85 -8.25
CA PRO A 417 -11.31 -5.80 -7.71
C PRO A 417 -11.90 -4.40 -7.79
N ASP A 418 -12.89 -4.17 -8.67
CA ASP A 418 -13.49 -2.88 -8.92
C ASP A 418 -14.95 -3.02 -9.40
N ARG A 419 -15.68 -1.91 -9.40
CA ARG A 419 -17.09 -1.83 -9.81
C ARG A 419 -17.29 -2.28 -11.25
N ALA A 420 -16.40 -1.91 -12.17
CA ALA A 420 -16.55 -2.28 -13.58
C ALA A 420 -16.49 -3.80 -13.76
N SER A 421 -15.53 -4.45 -13.11
CA SER A 421 -15.37 -5.89 -13.10
C SER A 421 -16.55 -6.60 -12.42
N PHE A 422 -17.14 -6.02 -11.37
CA PHE A 422 -18.37 -6.55 -10.77
C PHE A 422 -19.55 -6.50 -11.75
N LEU A 423 -19.73 -5.36 -12.43
CA LEU A 423 -20.83 -5.14 -13.38
C LEU A 423 -20.77 -6.09 -14.58
N GLU A 424 -19.59 -6.53 -14.98
CA GLU A 424 -19.46 -7.59 -15.99
C GLU A 424 -20.19 -8.89 -15.60
N PHE A 425 -20.36 -9.20 -14.33
CA PHE A 425 -21.12 -10.38 -13.88
C PHE A 425 -22.58 -10.02 -13.59
N SER A 426 -22.83 -8.96 -12.82
CA SER A 426 -24.19 -8.62 -12.37
C SER A 426 -25.11 -8.26 -13.52
N ASP A 427 -24.59 -7.56 -14.54
CA ASP A 427 -25.41 -7.14 -15.67
C ASP A 427 -25.91 -8.36 -16.47
N ARG A 428 -25.15 -9.45 -16.53
CA ARG A 428 -25.56 -10.69 -17.21
C ARG A 428 -26.69 -11.42 -16.46
N VAL A 429 -26.66 -11.41 -15.12
CA VAL A 429 -27.77 -11.93 -14.30
C VAL A 429 -29.03 -11.08 -14.50
N TRP A 430 -28.87 -9.76 -14.65
CA TRP A 430 -29.98 -8.89 -15.03
C TRP A 430 -30.49 -9.20 -16.45
N GLU A 431 -29.62 -9.42 -17.43
CA GLU A 431 -30.03 -9.80 -18.79
C GLU A 431 -30.87 -11.09 -18.78
N TYR A 432 -30.52 -12.07 -17.94
CA TYR A 432 -31.34 -13.26 -17.72
C TYR A 432 -32.73 -12.89 -17.21
N ALA A 433 -32.80 -12.13 -16.13
CA ALA A 433 -34.07 -11.71 -15.53
C ALA A 433 -34.94 -10.89 -16.51
N HIS A 434 -34.31 -10.09 -17.37
CA HIS A 434 -34.97 -9.22 -18.32
C HIS A 434 -35.46 -9.96 -19.58
N ARG A 435 -34.67 -10.90 -20.11
CA ARG A 435 -34.88 -11.47 -21.46
C ARG A 435 -35.33 -12.92 -21.48
N THR A 436 -35.24 -13.65 -20.37
CA THR A 436 -35.60 -15.08 -20.35
C THR A 436 -37.02 -15.32 -20.89
N PRO A 437 -37.25 -16.38 -21.69
CA PRO A 437 -38.58 -16.78 -22.11
C PRO A 437 -39.37 -17.43 -20.96
N SER A 438 -38.71 -17.80 -19.87
CA SER A 438 -39.33 -18.41 -18.71
C SER A 438 -40.34 -17.45 -18.08
N ARG A 439 -41.58 -17.91 -17.87
CA ARG A 439 -42.66 -17.13 -17.23
C ARG A 439 -42.92 -17.62 -15.80
N TRP A 440 -41.84 -17.90 -15.09
CA TRP A 440 -41.84 -18.33 -13.69
C TRP A 440 -41.28 -17.20 -12.81
N PRO A 441 -41.47 -17.24 -11.48
CA PRO A 441 -40.73 -16.39 -10.56
C PRO A 441 -39.21 -16.51 -10.80
N LEU A 442 -38.45 -15.46 -10.48
CA LEU A 442 -37.04 -15.35 -10.81
C LEU A 442 -36.28 -16.62 -10.36
N GLY A 443 -35.79 -17.37 -11.34
CA GLY A 443 -35.12 -18.64 -11.12
C GLY A 443 -33.68 -18.43 -10.67
N ASP A 444 -33.21 -19.28 -9.79
CA ASP A 444 -31.81 -19.29 -9.39
C ASP A 444 -30.98 -20.31 -10.18
N TRP A 445 -31.59 -21.39 -10.69
CA TRP A 445 -30.95 -22.38 -11.57
C TRP A 445 -31.44 -22.29 -13.01
N TYR A 446 -30.55 -21.91 -13.93
CA TYR A 446 -30.86 -21.62 -15.34
C TYR A 446 -29.64 -21.82 -16.24
N TYR A 447 -29.86 -21.98 -17.53
CA TYR A 447 -28.81 -22.06 -18.55
C TYR A 447 -28.20 -20.68 -18.83
N THR A 448 -26.87 -20.56 -18.86
CA THR A 448 -26.20 -19.26 -19.09
C THR A 448 -26.02 -18.93 -20.57
N ASP A 449 -26.23 -19.91 -21.45
CA ASP A 449 -26.24 -19.81 -22.89
C ASP A 449 -27.69 -19.85 -23.44
N GLY A 450 -27.83 -19.97 -24.77
CA GLY A 450 -29.14 -20.13 -25.41
C GLY A 450 -30.04 -18.90 -25.25
N GLN A 451 -31.22 -19.07 -24.65
CA GLN A 451 -32.16 -17.98 -24.34
C GLN A 451 -32.29 -17.74 -22.83
N GLY A 452 -31.41 -18.33 -22.02
CA GLY A 452 -31.47 -18.21 -20.57
C GLY A 452 -32.66 -18.96 -19.97
N GLU A 453 -32.95 -20.18 -20.42
CA GLU A 453 -34.07 -20.97 -19.91
C GLU A 453 -33.86 -21.43 -18.47
N SER A 454 -34.89 -21.32 -17.63
CA SER A 454 -34.87 -21.87 -16.28
C SER A 454 -34.82 -23.39 -16.32
N CYS A 455 -33.99 -24.00 -15.46
CA CYS A 455 -33.87 -25.46 -15.38
C CYS A 455 -35.06 -26.07 -14.63
N SER A 456 -35.21 -25.77 -13.34
CA SER A 456 -36.35 -26.27 -12.56
C SER A 456 -36.67 -25.45 -11.31
N PHE A 457 -35.69 -24.92 -10.58
CA PHE A 457 -35.94 -24.25 -9.30
C PHE A 457 -36.73 -22.93 -9.45
N ARG A 458 -37.71 -22.72 -8.55
CA ARG A 458 -38.67 -21.61 -8.63
C ARG A 458 -38.91 -20.98 -7.28
N ALA A 459 -38.96 -19.65 -7.24
CA ALA A 459 -39.38 -18.87 -6.06
C ALA A 459 -38.61 -19.21 -4.76
N ARG A 460 -37.34 -19.62 -4.86
CA ARG A 460 -36.53 -20.00 -3.70
C ARG A 460 -35.97 -18.76 -3.00
N SER A 461 -35.66 -18.90 -1.71
CA SER A 461 -35.07 -17.86 -0.86
C SER A 461 -33.65 -17.45 -1.26
N VAL A 462 -32.93 -18.33 -1.96
CA VAL A 462 -31.51 -18.16 -2.30
C VAL A 462 -31.20 -16.89 -3.11
N VAL A 463 -32.21 -16.29 -3.78
CA VAL A 463 -32.06 -14.99 -4.46
C VAL A 463 -31.73 -13.84 -3.51
N GLY A 464 -31.91 -14.01 -2.19
CA GLY A 464 -31.33 -13.11 -1.18
C GLY A 464 -29.81 -12.98 -1.29
N GLY A 465 -29.14 -13.94 -1.92
CA GLY A 465 -27.71 -13.91 -2.23
C GLY A 465 -27.30 -12.82 -3.20
N HIS A 466 -28.23 -12.25 -3.96
CA HIS A 466 -27.94 -11.13 -4.88
C HIS A 466 -27.44 -9.89 -4.14
N TRP A 467 -27.71 -9.74 -2.83
CA TRP A 467 -27.25 -8.63 -1.99
C TRP A 467 -25.78 -8.72 -1.55
N MET A 468 -25.03 -9.77 -1.90
CA MET A 468 -23.67 -9.97 -1.40
C MET A 468 -22.74 -8.77 -1.65
N LYS A 469 -22.87 -8.08 -2.79
CA LYS A 469 -22.07 -6.87 -3.07
C LYS A 469 -22.46 -5.69 -2.16
N VAL A 470 -23.75 -5.49 -1.90
CA VAL A 470 -24.23 -4.46 -0.95
C VAL A 470 -23.76 -4.78 0.47
N LEU A 471 -23.83 -6.05 0.88
CA LEU A 471 -23.31 -6.52 2.17
C LEU A 471 -21.82 -6.22 2.29
N MET A 472 -21.06 -6.55 1.24
CA MET A 472 -19.62 -6.27 1.18
C MET A 472 -19.31 -4.79 1.26
N ASP A 473 -20.01 -3.93 0.53
CA ASP A 473 -19.72 -2.49 0.55
C ASP A 473 -20.07 -1.81 1.89
N LYS A 474 -21.03 -2.37 2.65
CA LYS A 474 -21.40 -1.84 3.97
C LYS A 474 -20.61 -2.42 5.14
N HIS A 475 -20.22 -3.70 5.05
CA HIS A 475 -19.71 -4.46 6.20
C HIS A 475 -18.37 -5.13 5.96
N ALA A 476 -17.83 -5.13 4.73
CA ALA A 476 -16.43 -5.47 4.60
C ALA A 476 -15.66 -4.50 5.49
N PRO A 477 -14.75 -4.99 6.34
CA PRO A 477 -13.75 -4.09 6.85
C PRO A 477 -13.10 -3.46 5.61
N GLU A 478 -12.55 -2.26 5.75
CA GLU A 478 -11.46 -1.94 4.86
C GLU A 478 -10.46 -3.09 5.01
N ILE A 479 -10.48 -4.05 4.08
CA ILE A 479 -9.49 -5.11 4.00
C ILE A 479 -8.22 -4.31 4.01
N THR A 480 -7.46 -4.46 5.09
CA THR A 480 -6.22 -3.74 5.28
C THR A 480 -5.30 -4.32 4.23
N LYS A 481 -5.40 -3.83 2.98
CA LYS A 481 -4.70 -4.28 1.76
C LYS A 481 -3.29 -4.68 2.16
N SER A 482 -2.98 -5.93 2.47
CA SER A 482 -1.65 -6.28 3.01
C SER A 482 -1.03 -5.27 4.01
N LYS A 483 -1.73 -4.75 5.05
CA LYS A 483 -1.40 -3.40 5.63
C LYS A 483 -1.27 -2.42 4.46
N GLN A 484 -2.35 -1.72 4.09
CA GLN A 484 -2.18 -0.69 3.06
C GLN A 484 -1.11 0.19 3.64
N TRP A 485 0.04 0.27 2.95
CA TRP A 485 1.15 1.00 3.49
C TRP A 485 0.63 2.36 3.93
N LYS A 486 0.86 2.66 5.20
CA LYS A 486 0.56 3.94 5.81
C LYS A 486 1.80 4.30 6.56
N ALA A 487 2.24 5.53 6.40
CA ALA A 487 3.25 6.11 7.27
C ALA A 487 2.84 5.90 8.74
N VAL A 488 3.79 5.56 9.61
CA VAL A 488 3.52 5.37 11.03
C VAL A 488 3.18 6.73 11.65
N ASP A 489 1.91 6.90 12.00
CA ASP A 489 1.27 8.15 12.46
C ASP A 489 1.64 8.50 13.91
N ARG A 490 2.93 8.75 14.14
CA ARG A 490 3.48 9.24 15.40
C ARG A 490 4.53 10.30 15.04
N GLY A 491 4.44 11.50 15.59
CA GLY A 491 5.45 12.55 15.37
C GLY A 491 5.20 13.43 14.15
N LEU A 492 6.13 14.34 13.91
CA LEU A 492 6.06 15.36 12.86
C LEU A 492 6.15 14.72 11.47
N GLN A 493 5.41 15.24 10.49
CA GLN A 493 5.45 14.78 9.10
C GLN A 493 5.71 15.96 8.19
N SER A 494 6.56 15.78 7.17
CA SER A 494 6.76 16.83 6.17
C SER A 494 5.51 17.05 5.34
N LYS A 495 5.36 18.25 4.76
CA LYS A 495 4.25 18.56 3.86
C LYS A 495 4.15 17.67 2.60
N PHE A 496 5.24 16.96 2.28
CA PHE A 496 5.37 16.08 1.12
C PHE A 496 4.98 14.62 1.42
N SER A 497 4.86 14.24 2.69
CA SER A 497 4.55 12.86 3.12
C SER A 497 3.31 12.28 2.42
N LYS A 498 2.30 13.13 2.20
CA LYS A 498 1.01 12.75 1.60
C LYS A 498 1.11 12.40 0.11
N ASP A 499 2.16 12.87 -0.57
CA ASP A 499 2.36 12.69 -2.01
C ASP A 499 3.17 11.42 -2.32
N VAL A 500 3.65 10.73 -1.29
CA VAL A 500 4.35 9.44 -1.42
C VAL A 500 3.41 8.39 -1.98
N ASN A 501 3.77 7.84 -3.15
CA ASN A 501 3.05 6.73 -3.76
C ASN A 501 3.73 5.40 -3.41
N PRO A 502 3.16 4.56 -2.53
CA PRO A 502 3.79 3.31 -2.09
C PRO A 502 3.97 2.27 -3.20
N LYS A 503 3.31 2.43 -4.36
CA LYS A 503 3.47 1.52 -5.49
C LYS A 503 4.73 1.80 -6.30
N ASN A 504 5.22 3.05 -6.30
CA ASN A 504 6.35 3.48 -7.10
C ASN A 504 6.95 4.78 -6.51
N PRO A 505 7.48 4.74 -5.27
CA PRO A 505 8.06 5.93 -4.65
C PRO A 505 9.37 6.28 -5.35
N LEU A 506 9.64 7.58 -5.49
CA LEU A 506 10.80 8.12 -6.22
C LEU A 506 10.91 7.49 -7.64
N PRO A 507 9.91 7.76 -8.52
CA PRO A 507 9.81 7.12 -9.83
C PRO A 507 10.83 7.63 -10.87
N GLU A 508 11.61 8.65 -10.55
CA GLU A 508 12.60 9.26 -11.43
C GLU A 508 13.78 8.31 -11.67
N TYR A 509 14.39 8.42 -12.86
CA TYR A 509 15.60 7.65 -13.15
C TYR A 509 16.75 8.08 -12.22
N PRO A 510 17.40 7.17 -11.48
CA PRO A 510 18.30 7.55 -10.39
C PRO A 510 19.60 8.24 -10.78
N ARG A 511 20.10 8.07 -12.02
CA ARG A 511 21.42 8.56 -12.46
C ARG A 511 21.37 9.58 -13.60
N PRO A 512 20.99 10.85 -13.38
CA PRO A 512 20.90 11.86 -14.44
C PRO A 512 22.20 12.06 -15.24
N GLN A 513 23.36 11.75 -14.65
CA GLN A 513 24.67 11.82 -15.31
C GLN A 513 25.02 10.59 -16.18
N PHE A 514 24.21 9.54 -16.13
CA PHE A 514 24.43 8.28 -16.84
C PHE A 514 23.09 7.61 -17.18
N GLU A 515 22.28 8.31 -17.97
CA GLU A 515 20.90 7.94 -18.29
C GLU A 515 20.79 6.89 -19.39
N ARG A 516 19.98 5.86 -19.10
CA ARG A 516 19.54 4.83 -20.03
C ARG A 516 18.03 4.84 -20.10
N GLU A 517 17.50 4.79 -21.32
CA GLU A 517 16.05 4.81 -21.55
C GLU A 517 15.34 3.60 -20.93
N LYS A 518 15.97 2.42 -21.00
CA LYS A 518 15.39 1.17 -20.51
C LYS A 518 15.89 0.88 -19.12
N TRP A 519 14.97 0.80 -18.17
CA TRP A 519 15.23 0.45 -16.79
C TRP A 519 13.93 -0.01 -16.11
N MET A 520 14.03 -0.54 -14.89
CA MET A 520 12.89 -0.92 -14.07
C MET A 520 13.12 -0.51 -12.62
N ASN A 521 12.24 0.33 -12.08
CA ASN A 521 12.25 0.68 -10.67
C ASN A 521 11.82 -0.53 -9.81
N LEU A 522 12.61 -0.86 -8.79
CA LEU A 522 12.31 -1.91 -7.81
C LEU A 522 11.90 -1.34 -6.45
N ASN A 523 11.72 -0.02 -6.31
CA ASN A 523 11.11 0.59 -5.14
C ASN A 523 9.64 0.14 -4.95
N GLY A 524 9.10 0.37 -3.76
CA GLY A 524 7.75 -0.03 -3.36
C GLY A 524 7.78 -1.00 -2.18
N LEU A 525 6.72 -1.79 -2.00
CA LEU A 525 6.59 -2.66 -0.84
C LEU A 525 7.37 -3.97 -0.99
N TRP A 526 8.37 -4.14 -0.13
CA TRP A 526 9.12 -5.38 0.03
C TRP A 526 8.64 -6.10 1.28
N GLN A 527 8.83 -7.41 1.34
CA GLN A 527 8.72 -8.12 2.62
C GLN A 527 9.96 -7.80 3.45
N TYR A 528 9.81 -7.66 4.77
CA TYR A 528 10.94 -7.52 5.68
C TYR A 528 10.83 -8.43 6.89
N ALA A 529 11.97 -8.77 7.48
CA ALA A 529 12.08 -9.46 8.76
C ALA A 529 13.30 -8.95 9.52
N VAL A 530 13.21 -8.86 10.84
CA VAL A 530 14.37 -8.64 11.70
C VAL A 530 14.68 -9.93 12.45
N CYS A 531 15.92 -10.38 12.36
CA CYS A 531 16.38 -11.62 12.98
C CYS A 531 17.70 -11.37 13.72
N ALA A 532 18.17 -12.34 14.50
CA ALA A 532 19.54 -12.30 15.02
C ALA A 532 20.54 -12.20 13.84
N LYS A 533 21.63 -11.45 14.01
CA LYS A 533 22.60 -11.16 12.95
C LYS A 533 23.16 -12.39 12.23
N ASP A 534 23.30 -13.51 12.96
CA ASP A 534 23.87 -14.76 12.44
C ASP A 534 22.80 -15.73 11.91
N ALA A 535 21.52 -15.35 11.96
CA ALA A 535 20.44 -16.17 11.42
C ALA A 535 20.54 -16.31 9.90
N GLU A 536 20.09 -17.46 9.39
CA GLU A 536 19.83 -17.67 7.96
C GLU A 536 18.61 -16.87 7.49
N CYS A 537 18.40 -16.82 6.18
CA CYS A 537 17.22 -16.17 5.61
C CYS A 537 15.95 -16.79 6.21
N PRO A 538 15.05 -15.99 6.81
CA PRO A 538 13.86 -16.53 7.46
C PRO A 538 12.85 -17.06 6.43
N GLU A 539 12.12 -18.12 6.82
CA GLU A 539 11.03 -18.67 6.01
C GLU A 539 9.78 -17.76 6.02
N SER A 540 9.53 -17.11 7.15
CA SER A 540 8.45 -16.13 7.37
C SER A 540 8.99 -14.72 7.53
N PHE A 541 8.29 -13.73 6.97
CA PHE A 541 8.67 -12.32 7.06
C PHE A 541 7.69 -11.56 7.98
N ASP A 542 8.19 -10.65 8.80
CA ASP A 542 7.44 -9.90 9.82
C ASP A 542 6.38 -8.97 9.22
N GLY A 543 6.59 -8.48 8.00
CA GLY A 543 5.62 -7.64 7.32
C GLY A 543 6.10 -7.04 6.01
N ARG A 544 5.55 -5.86 5.69
CA ARG A 544 5.94 -5.06 4.52
C ARG A 544 6.65 -3.77 4.95
N ILE A 545 7.69 -3.41 4.21
CA ILE A 545 8.44 -2.17 4.34
C ILE A 545 8.43 -1.43 2.99
N LEU A 546 8.29 -0.11 3.01
CA LEU A 546 8.37 0.70 1.80
C LEU A 546 9.82 1.07 1.51
N VAL A 547 10.39 0.43 0.49
CA VAL A 547 11.71 0.77 -0.05
C VAL A 547 11.56 1.98 -0.99
N PRO A 548 12.42 3.01 -0.88
CA PRO A 548 13.72 2.98 -0.21
C PRO A 548 13.74 3.81 1.08
N PHE A 549 12.75 3.70 1.97
CA PHE A 549 12.77 4.41 3.24
C PHE A 549 13.42 3.53 4.33
N PRO A 550 14.34 4.08 5.17
CA PRO A 550 15.02 3.36 6.24
C PRO A 550 14.03 2.75 7.22
N ILE A 551 14.35 1.62 7.86
CA ILE A 551 13.41 0.92 8.76
C ILE A 551 12.96 1.79 9.95
N GLU A 552 13.81 2.72 10.40
CA GLU A 552 13.55 3.70 11.46
C GLU A 552 12.52 4.76 11.06
N SER A 553 12.36 5.03 9.76
CA SER A 553 11.53 6.12 9.26
C SER A 553 10.03 5.83 9.40
N SER A 554 9.21 6.89 9.51
CA SER A 554 7.75 6.77 9.48
C SER A 554 7.26 6.26 8.12
N LEU A 555 7.84 6.77 7.02
CA LEU A 555 7.51 6.41 5.64
C LEU A 555 7.88 4.98 5.27
N SER A 556 8.73 4.28 6.02
CA SER A 556 8.92 2.84 5.82
C SER A 556 7.66 2.02 6.11
N GLY A 557 6.74 2.55 6.93
CA GLY A 557 5.60 1.83 7.48
C GLY A 557 5.95 0.90 8.65
N VAL A 558 7.21 0.90 9.09
CA VAL A 558 7.74 0.05 10.17
C VAL A 558 8.08 0.90 11.39
N ARG A 559 8.97 1.88 11.22
CA ARG A 559 9.49 2.78 12.27
C ARG A 559 10.05 2.02 13.48
N ARG A 560 11.08 1.23 13.24
CA ARG A 560 11.76 0.40 14.23
C ARG A 560 13.27 0.61 14.11
N GLN A 561 13.94 0.80 15.24
CA GLN A 561 15.40 0.82 15.31
C GLN A 561 15.98 -0.58 15.09
N LEU A 562 17.07 -0.68 14.32
CA LEU A 562 17.86 -1.90 14.19
C LEU A 562 18.99 -1.92 15.23
N ASP A 563 19.12 -3.02 15.98
CA ASP A 563 20.17 -3.19 16.97
C ASP A 563 21.41 -3.90 16.38
N ALA A 564 22.58 -3.72 17.00
CA ALA A 564 23.86 -4.23 16.48
C ALA A 564 24.01 -5.76 16.44
N ASP A 565 23.16 -6.50 17.14
CA ASP A 565 23.08 -7.95 17.10
C ASP A 565 21.94 -8.47 16.20
N GLU A 566 21.33 -7.60 15.40
CA GLU A 566 20.24 -7.92 14.48
C GLU A 566 20.66 -7.84 13.00
N ALA A 567 19.92 -8.57 12.16
CA ALA A 567 19.95 -8.46 10.71
C ALA A 567 18.57 -8.10 10.18
N LEU A 568 18.54 -7.13 9.27
CA LEU A 568 17.35 -6.78 8.50
C LEU A 568 17.36 -7.53 7.16
N TRP A 569 16.37 -8.40 6.98
CA TRP A 569 16.16 -9.13 5.74
C TRP A 569 15.06 -8.48 4.91
N TYR A 570 15.33 -8.25 3.63
CA TYR A 570 14.34 -7.83 2.65
C TYR A 570 14.08 -8.93 1.62
N LYS A 571 12.84 -9.03 1.12
CA LYS A 571 12.50 -9.93 0.01
C LYS A 571 11.50 -9.29 -0.96
N ARG A 572 11.77 -9.41 -2.26
CA ARG A 572 10.90 -8.95 -3.34
C ARG A 572 10.93 -9.89 -4.53
N CYS A 573 9.76 -10.10 -5.13
CA CYS A 573 9.64 -10.76 -6.44
C CYS A 573 9.62 -9.74 -7.58
N PHE A 574 10.21 -10.11 -8.72
CA PHE A 574 10.22 -9.31 -9.94
C PHE A 574 10.23 -10.22 -11.17
N THR A 575 9.88 -9.68 -12.34
CA THR A 575 9.94 -10.43 -13.62
C THR A 575 10.66 -9.60 -14.66
N ILE A 576 11.59 -10.22 -15.39
CA ILE A 576 12.29 -9.55 -16.48
C ILE A 576 11.37 -9.41 -17.70
N PRO A 577 11.20 -8.21 -18.26
CA PRO A 577 10.38 -8.00 -19.44
C PRO A 577 10.89 -8.84 -20.63
N SER A 578 9.97 -9.44 -21.38
CA SER A 578 10.32 -10.33 -22.51
C SER A 578 11.19 -9.65 -23.58
N HIS A 579 11.05 -8.34 -23.75
CA HIS A 579 11.84 -7.53 -24.68
C HIS A 579 13.27 -7.22 -24.21
N TRP A 580 13.67 -7.65 -23.00
CA TRP A 580 15.06 -7.63 -22.50
C TRP A 580 15.79 -8.96 -22.77
N ARG A 581 15.16 -9.92 -23.45
CA ARG A 581 15.80 -11.20 -23.78
C ARG A 581 17.14 -10.99 -24.49
N GLY A 582 18.17 -11.68 -24.02
CA GLY A 582 19.54 -11.62 -24.58
C GLY A 582 20.34 -10.40 -24.15
N LYS A 583 19.84 -9.60 -23.20
CA LYS A 583 20.57 -8.53 -22.52
C LYS A 583 21.18 -9.06 -21.22
N ASN A 584 22.27 -8.46 -20.79
CA ASN A 584 22.77 -8.62 -19.44
C ASN A 584 21.94 -7.72 -18.51
N ILE A 585 21.52 -8.23 -17.36
CA ILE A 585 20.70 -7.49 -16.40
C ILE A 585 21.58 -7.01 -15.25
N ARG A 586 21.72 -5.69 -15.12
CA ARG A 586 22.37 -5.04 -13.98
C ARG A 586 21.34 -4.76 -12.90
N LEU A 587 21.60 -5.21 -11.68
CA LEU A 587 20.90 -4.81 -10.47
C LEU A 587 21.72 -3.71 -9.80
N ASN A 588 21.09 -2.57 -9.53
CA ASN A 588 21.73 -1.38 -8.98
C ASN A 588 21.04 -0.94 -7.69
N PHE A 589 21.83 -0.48 -6.73
CA PHE A 589 21.40 0.14 -5.49
C PHE A 589 22.02 1.54 -5.40
N GLY A 590 21.21 2.53 -5.01
CA GLY A 590 21.70 3.89 -4.80
C GLY A 590 22.57 4.00 -3.55
N ALA A 591 22.15 3.33 -2.47
CA ALA A 591 22.86 3.18 -1.20
C ALA A 591 22.08 2.20 -0.29
N ILE A 592 22.80 1.46 0.55
CA ILE A 592 22.24 0.63 1.63
C ILE A 592 23.13 0.82 2.86
N ASP A 593 22.59 1.27 3.98
CA ASP A 593 23.37 1.40 5.22
C ASP A 593 23.21 0.10 6.06
N TYR A 594 24.23 -0.72 6.32
CA TYR A 594 25.64 -0.53 5.99
C TYR A 594 26.29 -1.73 5.30
N ASP A 595 26.18 -2.93 5.89
CA ASP A 595 26.78 -4.16 5.37
C ASP A 595 25.67 -5.00 4.71
N ALA A 596 25.70 -5.10 3.39
CA ALA A 596 24.64 -5.68 2.58
C ALA A 596 25.09 -6.92 1.80
N THR A 597 24.42 -8.05 2.02
CA THR A 597 24.58 -9.27 1.20
C THR A 597 23.37 -9.49 0.30
N ILE A 598 23.62 -9.67 -1.01
CA ILE A 598 22.58 -9.70 -2.05
C ILE A 598 22.41 -11.11 -2.59
N PHE A 599 21.17 -11.60 -2.67
CA PHE A 599 20.83 -12.90 -3.22
C PHE A 599 19.76 -12.79 -4.31
N VAL A 600 19.92 -13.51 -5.42
CA VAL A 600 18.90 -13.68 -6.46
C VAL A 600 18.63 -15.16 -6.63
N ASN A 601 17.35 -15.56 -6.50
CA ASN A 601 16.93 -16.97 -6.56
C ASN A 601 17.77 -17.91 -5.67
N ASN A 602 18.03 -17.49 -4.43
CA ASN A 602 18.85 -18.20 -3.42
C ASN A 602 20.34 -18.33 -3.76
N GLN A 603 20.81 -17.70 -4.83
CA GLN A 603 22.24 -17.58 -5.14
C GLN A 603 22.77 -16.24 -4.62
N GLN A 604 23.83 -16.27 -3.82
CA GLN A 604 24.54 -15.05 -3.41
C GLN A 604 25.22 -14.43 -4.64
N ILE A 605 24.90 -13.17 -4.90
CA ILE A 605 25.40 -12.40 -6.04
C ILE A 605 26.60 -11.56 -5.63
N GLY A 606 26.56 -10.98 -4.44
CA GLY A 606 27.60 -10.09 -3.97
C GLY A 606 27.40 -9.61 -2.55
N HIS A 607 28.40 -8.88 -2.08
CA HIS A 607 28.49 -8.27 -0.76
C HIS A 607 29.04 -6.86 -0.92
N HIS A 608 28.44 -5.88 -0.23
CA HIS A 608 28.81 -4.48 -0.25
C HIS A 608 28.90 -3.94 1.18
N ILE A 609 29.90 -3.11 1.43
CA ILE A 609 30.13 -2.40 2.68
C ILE A 609 30.25 -0.92 2.30
N GLY A 610 29.40 -0.07 2.88
CA GLY A 610 29.31 1.35 2.53
C GLY A 610 27.86 1.83 2.65
N GLY A 611 27.63 2.93 3.35
CA GLY A 611 26.30 3.46 3.62
C GLY A 611 25.87 4.56 2.65
N TYR A 612 26.80 5.15 1.89
CA TYR A 612 26.57 6.42 1.20
C TYR A 612 26.88 6.41 -0.30
N SER A 613 27.34 5.30 -0.86
CA SER A 613 27.67 5.15 -2.29
C SER A 613 26.81 4.11 -3.01
N SER A 614 26.75 4.25 -4.33
CA SER A 614 26.02 3.31 -5.20
C SER A 614 26.88 2.13 -5.63
N PHE A 615 26.24 0.98 -5.83
CA PHE A 615 26.90 -0.23 -6.31
C PHE A 615 25.98 -1.07 -7.21
N SER A 616 26.56 -1.97 -8.00
CA SER A 616 25.80 -2.77 -8.96
C SER A 616 26.41 -4.13 -9.29
N TYR A 617 25.55 -5.11 -9.56
CA TYR A 617 25.92 -6.48 -9.93
C TYR A 617 25.27 -6.91 -11.23
N ASP A 618 25.95 -7.77 -12.01
CA ASP A 618 25.33 -8.48 -13.13
C ASP A 618 24.65 -9.72 -12.56
N ILE A 619 23.32 -9.81 -12.71
CA ILE A 619 22.52 -10.91 -12.18
C ILE A 619 22.09 -11.90 -13.26
N SER A 620 22.56 -11.73 -14.50
CA SER A 620 22.07 -12.45 -15.68
C SER A 620 22.07 -13.97 -15.50
N ASP A 621 23.14 -14.51 -14.95
CA ASP A 621 23.32 -15.96 -14.79
C ASP A 621 22.48 -16.56 -13.65
N ALA A 622 22.03 -15.72 -12.70
CA ALA A 622 21.18 -16.15 -11.58
C ALA A 622 19.68 -16.08 -11.92
N LEU A 623 19.31 -15.50 -13.07
CA LEU A 623 17.91 -15.31 -13.45
C LEU A 623 17.27 -16.59 -13.99
N LYS A 624 16.03 -16.84 -13.58
CA LYS A 624 15.15 -17.88 -14.13
C LYS A 624 14.06 -17.27 -15.01
N LYS A 625 13.46 -18.11 -15.86
CA LYS A 625 12.30 -17.70 -16.67
C LYS A 625 11.10 -17.40 -15.76
N GLY A 626 10.39 -16.31 -16.04
CA GLY A 626 9.23 -15.89 -15.26
C GLY A 626 9.64 -15.06 -14.04
N GLU A 627 8.99 -15.33 -12.90
CA GLU A 627 9.22 -14.61 -11.65
C GLU A 627 10.59 -14.98 -11.05
N ASN A 628 11.29 -13.98 -10.53
CA ASN A 628 12.58 -14.07 -9.84
C ASN A 628 12.44 -13.47 -8.45
N THR A 629 13.26 -13.93 -7.51
CA THR A 629 13.27 -13.43 -6.13
C THR A 629 14.58 -12.72 -5.83
N LEU A 630 14.51 -11.50 -5.32
CA LEU A 630 15.62 -10.74 -4.74
C LEU A 630 15.50 -10.77 -3.22
N VAL A 631 16.57 -11.16 -2.54
CA VAL A 631 16.69 -11.11 -1.07
C VAL A 631 17.93 -10.28 -0.73
N VAL A 632 17.81 -9.42 0.28
CA VAL A 632 18.91 -8.59 0.77
C VAL A 632 19.00 -8.77 2.28
N LYS A 633 20.18 -9.15 2.79
CA LYS A 633 20.49 -9.14 4.22
C LYS A 633 21.29 -7.87 4.51
N VAL A 634 20.88 -7.11 5.53
CA VAL A 634 21.59 -5.91 5.98
C VAL A 634 21.95 -6.04 7.44
N LEU A 635 23.21 -5.76 7.77
CA LEU A 635 23.66 -5.49 9.13
C LEU A 635 23.98 -4.01 9.23
N ASP A 636 23.47 -3.37 10.27
CA ASP A 636 23.84 -2.01 10.61
C ASP A 636 23.99 -1.91 12.13
N PRO A 637 25.22 -2.07 12.62
CA PRO A 637 25.54 -1.92 14.04
C PRO A 637 25.75 -0.47 14.47
N THR A 638 25.19 0.51 13.76
CA THR A 638 25.24 1.98 13.97
C THR A 638 25.98 2.38 15.24
N ASP A 639 27.04 3.19 15.12
CA ASP A 639 27.81 3.77 16.25
C ASP A 639 28.24 2.81 17.39
N VAL A 640 28.14 1.49 17.22
CA VAL A 640 28.79 0.47 18.08
C VAL A 640 30.02 -0.10 17.38
N TRP A 641 30.03 -0.04 16.05
CA TRP A 641 31.12 -0.44 15.19
C TRP A 641 31.82 0.77 14.59
N LYS A 642 32.61 0.55 13.53
CA LYS A 642 33.55 1.52 13.00
C LYS A 642 33.20 2.02 11.59
N GLN A 643 31.91 2.06 11.25
CA GLN A 643 31.44 2.62 9.99
C GLN A 643 31.39 4.15 10.03
N ALA A 644 31.35 4.79 8.86
CA ALA A 644 30.99 6.20 8.75
C ALA A 644 29.52 6.35 9.13
N THR A 645 29.21 7.27 10.06
CA THR A 645 27.85 7.45 10.60
C THR A 645 27.37 8.90 10.51
N GLY A 646 28.27 9.84 10.21
CA GLY A 646 27.98 11.26 10.35
C GLY A 646 27.41 11.56 11.73
N LYS A 647 26.16 12.01 11.77
CA LYS A 647 25.43 12.35 12.99
C LYS A 647 24.47 11.28 13.53
N GLN A 648 24.41 10.09 12.93
CA GLN A 648 23.54 8.98 13.37
C GLN A 648 24.02 8.38 14.71
N ARG A 649 23.15 8.20 15.72
CA ARG A 649 23.51 7.53 17.00
C ARG A 649 22.40 6.64 17.53
N ILE A 650 22.71 5.44 18.04
CA ILE A 650 21.71 4.51 18.64
C ILE A 650 21.00 5.13 19.85
N ASN A 651 21.72 5.89 20.68
CA ASN A 651 21.20 6.49 21.93
C ASN A 651 20.83 7.98 21.79
N TRP A 652 20.53 8.44 20.58
CA TRP A 652 20.24 9.85 20.27
C TRP A 652 19.10 10.46 21.13
N GLU A 653 18.02 9.72 21.40
CA GLU A 653 16.89 10.20 22.23
C GLU A 653 17.31 10.54 23.67
N ASN A 654 18.33 9.83 24.18
CA ASN A 654 18.85 10.00 25.53
C ASN A 654 19.93 11.09 25.59
N SER A 655 20.67 11.32 24.50
CA SER A 655 21.71 12.33 24.45
C SER A 655 21.14 13.74 24.28
N ARG A 656 20.01 13.92 23.58
CA ARG A 656 19.32 15.22 23.39
C ARG A 656 20.26 16.34 22.95
N THR A 657 21.18 15.99 22.06
CA THR A 657 22.29 16.81 21.58
C THR A 657 22.14 17.00 20.06
N ILE A 658 23.23 17.38 19.38
CA ILE A 658 23.41 17.49 17.93
C ILE A 658 23.46 16.13 17.18
N TRP A 659 22.95 15.05 17.78
CA TRP A 659 22.97 13.69 17.23
C TRP A 659 21.54 13.23 16.94
N TYR A 660 21.36 12.48 15.85
CA TYR A 660 20.03 12.23 15.28
C TYR A 660 19.69 10.74 15.11
N THR A 661 18.43 10.48 14.74
CA THR A 661 17.90 9.14 14.46
C THR A 661 18.78 8.38 13.46
N PRO A 662 19.13 7.10 13.73
CA PRO A 662 19.78 6.20 12.77
C PRO A 662 19.00 5.98 11.47
N CYS A 663 19.70 5.53 10.45
CA CYS A 663 19.19 5.22 9.12
C CYS A 663 19.75 3.86 8.68
N SER A 664 19.00 2.78 8.91
CA SER A 664 19.43 1.43 8.55
C SER A 664 18.66 0.88 7.35
N GLY A 665 19.36 0.09 6.54
CA GLY A 665 18.81 -0.61 5.38
C GLY A 665 18.85 0.18 4.08
N ILE A 666 17.94 -0.16 3.17
CA ILE A 666 17.89 0.44 1.83
C ILE A 666 17.27 1.84 1.94
N TRP A 667 18.08 2.88 1.75
CA TRP A 667 17.64 4.27 1.89
C TRP A 667 17.70 5.10 0.58
N GLN A 668 18.24 4.53 -0.51
CA GLN A 668 18.10 5.08 -1.86
C GLN A 668 17.54 4.05 -2.87
N THR A 669 17.12 4.52 -4.04
CA THR A 669 16.41 3.72 -5.05
C THR A 669 17.14 2.43 -5.44
N VAL A 670 16.36 1.37 -5.67
CA VAL A 670 16.81 0.08 -6.23
C VAL A 670 16.23 -0.08 -7.64
N TRP A 671 17.03 -0.48 -8.62
CA TRP A 671 16.55 -0.62 -9.99
C TRP A 671 17.32 -1.64 -10.84
N LEU A 672 16.69 -2.09 -11.93
CA LEU A 672 17.32 -2.94 -12.94
C LEU A 672 17.58 -2.17 -14.23
N GLU A 673 18.67 -2.53 -14.92
CA GLU A 673 18.99 -2.04 -16.26
C GLU A 673 19.40 -3.17 -17.19
N PRO A 674 18.81 -3.28 -18.39
CA PRO A 674 19.29 -4.17 -19.43
C PRO A 674 20.43 -3.50 -20.21
N VAL A 675 21.60 -4.13 -20.22
CA VAL A 675 22.74 -3.70 -21.03
C VAL A 675 23.08 -4.75 -22.09
N ASN A 676 23.68 -4.32 -23.19
CA ASN A 676 24.25 -5.25 -24.17
C ASN A 676 25.58 -5.81 -23.66
N GLN A 677 26.06 -6.92 -24.23
CA GLN A 677 27.41 -7.43 -23.91
C GLN A 677 28.49 -6.35 -24.14
N LYS A 678 28.35 -5.60 -25.24
CA LYS A 678 29.10 -4.36 -25.50
C LYS A 678 28.29 -3.18 -24.98
N HIS A 679 28.77 -2.51 -23.93
CA HIS A 679 28.08 -1.37 -23.32
C HIS A 679 29.08 -0.39 -22.70
N ILE A 680 28.62 0.84 -22.50
CA ILE A 680 29.35 1.89 -21.79
C ILE A 680 29.20 1.63 -20.28
N GLN A 681 30.32 1.57 -19.57
CA GLN A 681 30.36 1.29 -18.13
C GLN A 681 30.37 2.56 -17.30
N GLN A 682 31.13 3.57 -17.74
CA GLN A 682 31.33 4.82 -17.01
C GLN A 682 31.81 5.91 -17.98
N VAL A 683 31.55 7.17 -17.63
CA VAL A 683 32.17 8.33 -18.27
C VAL A 683 32.60 9.35 -17.22
N HIS A 684 33.82 9.87 -17.35
CA HIS A 684 34.26 11.09 -16.68
C HIS A 684 34.37 12.22 -17.69
N ILE A 685 33.82 13.38 -17.36
CA ILE A 685 33.81 14.59 -18.19
C ILE A 685 34.43 15.74 -17.40
N THR A 686 35.67 16.11 -17.74
CA THR A 686 36.41 17.15 -17.03
C THR A 686 36.42 18.45 -17.84
N PRO A 687 35.82 19.56 -17.35
CA PRO A 687 35.93 20.86 -18.00
C PRO A 687 37.30 21.50 -17.76
N GLU A 688 37.92 22.03 -18.81
CA GLU A 688 39.13 22.83 -18.76
C GLU A 688 38.86 24.20 -19.41
N LEU A 689 38.45 25.15 -18.57
CA LEU A 689 38.04 26.48 -19.00
C LEU A 689 39.14 27.24 -19.75
N ASP A 690 40.40 27.19 -19.27
CA ASP A 690 41.48 28.02 -19.84
C ASP A 690 41.83 27.63 -21.29
N GLN A 691 41.47 26.42 -21.73
CA GLN A 691 41.62 25.95 -23.10
C GLN A 691 40.29 25.79 -23.85
N ASN A 692 39.16 26.07 -23.19
CA ASN A 692 37.80 25.76 -23.63
C ASN A 692 37.61 24.28 -24.07
N LEU A 693 38.14 23.34 -23.29
CA LEU A 693 38.08 21.90 -23.59
C LEU A 693 37.17 21.15 -22.61
N PHE A 694 36.51 20.11 -23.11
CA PHE A 694 36.02 19.00 -22.30
C PHE A 694 36.90 17.78 -22.54
N HIS A 695 37.44 17.20 -21.47
CA HIS A 695 38.14 15.92 -21.52
C HIS A 695 37.16 14.80 -21.20
N PHE A 696 37.04 13.83 -22.10
CA PHE A 696 36.22 12.65 -21.90
C PHE A 696 37.11 11.45 -21.61
N SER A 697 36.71 10.64 -20.63
CA SER A 697 37.27 9.33 -20.36
C SER A 697 36.13 8.33 -20.23
N ILE A 698 35.99 7.43 -21.19
CA ILE A 698 34.82 6.55 -21.35
C ILE A 698 35.28 5.10 -21.24
N ALA A 699 34.79 4.40 -20.22
CA ALA A 699 35.07 2.99 -20.00
C ALA A 699 34.04 2.12 -20.73
N LEU A 700 34.50 1.10 -21.47
CA LEU A 700 33.67 0.25 -22.32
C LEU A 700 33.86 -1.24 -21.99
N ALA A 701 32.74 -1.96 -21.90
CA ALA A 701 32.75 -3.40 -21.80
C ALA A 701 32.91 -4.03 -23.20
N ASN A 702 33.80 -5.01 -23.31
CA ASN A 702 34.00 -5.84 -24.51
C ASN A 702 34.33 -5.06 -25.79
N ALA A 703 35.12 -3.98 -25.67
CA ALA A 703 35.64 -3.25 -26.82
C ALA A 703 36.55 -4.10 -27.72
N GLU A 704 36.28 -4.10 -29.02
CA GLU A 704 37.05 -4.84 -30.02
C GLU A 704 37.52 -3.92 -31.15
N HIS A 705 38.51 -4.39 -31.90
CA HIS A 705 38.99 -3.67 -33.07
C HIS A 705 37.88 -3.45 -34.11
N GLY A 706 37.71 -2.20 -34.56
CA GLY A 706 36.68 -1.79 -35.52
C GLY A 706 35.38 -1.28 -34.87
N ASP A 707 35.27 -1.33 -33.55
CA ASP A 707 34.22 -0.61 -32.82
C ASP A 707 34.55 0.89 -32.70
N GLU A 708 33.54 1.72 -32.43
CA GLU A 708 33.70 3.17 -32.23
C GLU A 708 32.81 3.74 -31.12
N ILE A 709 33.24 4.87 -30.58
CA ILE A 709 32.44 5.74 -29.73
C ILE A 709 32.17 7.05 -30.45
N ILE A 710 30.90 7.46 -30.49
CA ILE A 710 30.48 8.77 -30.97
C ILE A 710 30.04 9.60 -29.76
N ILE A 711 30.65 10.77 -29.60
CA ILE A 711 30.29 11.77 -28.59
C ILE A 711 29.54 12.89 -29.30
N ARG A 712 28.32 13.20 -28.86
CA ARG A 712 27.56 14.36 -29.34
C ARG A 712 27.34 15.31 -28.17
N LEU A 713 27.79 16.55 -28.33
CA LEU A 713 27.52 17.64 -27.39
C LEU A 713 26.43 18.53 -27.96
N LYS A 714 25.46 18.90 -27.12
CA LYS A 714 24.31 19.70 -27.51
C LYS A 714 24.13 20.93 -26.65
N ASP A 715 23.61 21.98 -27.27
CA ASP A 715 23.11 23.20 -26.64
C ASP A 715 21.58 23.19 -26.84
N GLY A 716 20.85 22.73 -25.82
CA GLY A 716 19.44 22.37 -25.98
C GLY A 716 19.25 21.29 -27.05
N HIS A 717 18.49 21.59 -28.10
CA HIS A 717 18.21 20.62 -29.16
C HIS A 717 19.26 20.60 -30.29
N GLU A 718 20.18 21.57 -30.32
CA GLU A 718 21.18 21.70 -31.39
C GLU A 718 22.45 20.91 -31.06
N ILE A 719 22.89 20.05 -31.97
CA ILE A 719 24.20 19.37 -31.85
C ILE A 719 25.29 20.36 -32.28
N ILE A 720 26.07 20.84 -31.31
CA ILE A 720 27.15 21.80 -31.54
C ILE A 720 28.50 21.11 -31.85
N LYS A 721 28.66 19.85 -31.44
CA LYS A 721 29.82 19.03 -31.78
C LYS A 721 29.44 17.56 -31.92
N THR A 722 30.05 16.89 -32.88
CA THR A 722 30.10 15.43 -32.96
C THR A 722 31.54 15.00 -33.17
N GLU A 723 31.97 14.00 -32.41
CA GLU A 723 33.28 13.37 -32.55
C GLU A 723 33.10 11.86 -32.58
N SER A 724 33.80 11.18 -33.50
CA SER A 724 33.79 9.72 -33.61
C SER A 724 35.22 9.21 -33.47
N LEU A 725 35.42 8.22 -32.60
CA LEU A 725 36.72 7.73 -32.18
C LEU A 725 36.72 6.20 -32.19
N PRO A 726 37.84 5.55 -32.56
CA PRO A 726 38.00 4.12 -32.36
C PRO A 726 37.78 3.76 -30.89
N ALA A 727 36.93 2.77 -30.63
CA ALA A 727 36.65 2.31 -29.28
C ALA A 727 37.77 1.43 -28.75
N SER A 728 38.13 1.65 -27.49
CA SER A 728 38.99 0.77 -26.70
C SER A 728 38.42 0.67 -25.29
N THR A 729 38.94 -0.25 -24.47
CA THR A 729 38.50 -0.44 -23.07
C THR A 729 38.41 0.87 -22.29
N LEU A 730 39.33 1.80 -22.55
CA LEU A 730 39.29 3.16 -22.06
C LEU A 730 39.52 4.16 -23.20
N THR A 731 38.43 4.75 -23.69
CA THR A 731 38.48 5.72 -24.79
C THR A 731 38.58 7.14 -24.24
N LYS A 732 39.58 7.90 -24.68
CA LYS A 732 39.80 9.28 -24.24
C LYS A 732 39.58 10.27 -25.38
N SER A 733 38.98 11.41 -25.07
CA SER A 733 38.82 12.50 -26.04
C SER A 733 39.01 13.89 -25.45
N LYS A 734 39.28 14.87 -26.32
CA LYS A 734 39.34 16.30 -26.01
C LYS A 734 38.50 17.09 -27.01
N ILE A 735 37.38 17.63 -26.54
CA ILE A 735 36.48 18.41 -27.39
C ILE A 735 36.60 19.90 -27.04
N ARG A 736 37.01 20.70 -28.03
CA ARG A 736 37.03 22.17 -27.92
C ARG A 736 35.68 22.79 -28.26
N ILE A 737 35.26 23.75 -27.44
CA ILE A 737 34.11 24.62 -27.67
C ILE A 737 34.62 26.04 -27.90
N ASP A 738 34.39 26.61 -29.08
CA ASP A 738 35.02 27.90 -29.44
C ASP A 738 34.52 29.07 -28.58
N SER A 739 33.22 29.08 -28.26
CA SER A 739 32.55 30.10 -27.44
C SER A 739 31.72 29.43 -26.34
N PRO A 740 32.34 28.93 -25.26
CA PRO A 740 31.61 28.18 -24.25
C PRO A 740 30.68 29.11 -23.45
N LYS A 741 29.46 28.62 -23.20
CA LYS A 741 28.54 29.15 -22.20
C LYS A 741 28.96 28.58 -20.86
N LEU A 742 29.32 29.47 -19.94
CA LEU A 742 29.86 29.08 -18.65
C LEU A 742 28.74 28.77 -17.67
N TRP A 743 28.99 27.83 -16.78
CA TRP A 743 28.10 27.54 -15.66
C TRP A 743 28.45 28.39 -14.44
N SER A 744 27.43 28.98 -13.83
CA SER A 744 27.50 29.72 -12.56
C SER A 744 26.14 29.74 -11.86
N PRO A 745 26.06 30.18 -10.59
CA PRO A 745 24.77 30.36 -9.92
C PRO A 745 23.77 31.27 -10.66
N ASP A 746 24.26 32.29 -11.35
CA ASP A 746 23.43 33.22 -12.14
C ASP A 746 23.12 32.69 -13.54
N SER A 747 23.97 31.80 -14.08
CA SER A 747 23.81 31.21 -15.41
C SER A 747 24.13 29.71 -15.36
N PRO A 748 23.22 28.86 -14.87
CA PRO A 748 23.46 27.43 -14.68
C PRO A 748 23.35 26.64 -15.98
N PHE A 749 24.14 27.03 -16.99
CA PHE A 749 24.07 26.42 -18.31
C PHE A 749 24.70 25.03 -18.32
N LEU A 750 23.97 24.04 -18.85
CA LEU A 750 24.40 22.66 -19.03
C LEU A 750 24.38 22.28 -20.51
N TYR A 751 25.41 21.56 -20.94
CA TYR A 751 25.47 20.91 -22.25
C TYR A 751 24.96 19.49 -22.12
N ASP A 752 24.03 19.07 -22.98
CA ASP A 752 23.64 17.65 -23.04
C ASP A 752 24.71 16.86 -23.80
N VAL A 753 24.97 15.64 -23.33
CA VAL A 753 25.95 14.71 -23.88
C VAL A 753 25.23 13.43 -24.29
N GLU A 754 25.44 12.97 -25.52
CA GLU A 754 25.09 11.61 -25.94
C GLU A 754 26.36 10.83 -26.27
N LEU A 755 26.49 9.66 -25.66
CA LEU A 755 27.55 8.70 -25.93
C LEU A 755 26.95 7.49 -26.63
N VAL A 756 27.31 7.31 -27.90
CA VAL A 756 26.84 6.19 -28.72
C VAL A 756 27.98 5.20 -28.90
N TYR A 757 27.80 3.98 -28.42
CA TYR A 757 28.74 2.89 -28.67
C TYR A 757 28.26 2.08 -29.89
N ARG A 758 29.12 1.97 -30.90
CA ARG A 758 28.80 1.32 -32.18
C ARG A 758 29.78 0.19 -32.47
N SER A 759 29.24 -0.97 -32.86
CA SER A 759 30.00 -2.15 -33.26
C SER A 759 29.47 -2.66 -34.61
N LYS A 760 30.36 -2.90 -35.57
CA LYS A 760 30.00 -3.32 -36.96
C LYS A 760 28.91 -2.43 -37.56
N GLU A 761 29.09 -1.11 -37.43
CA GLU A 761 28.18 -0.05 -37.89
C GLU A 761 26.78 -0.03 -37.23
N LYS A 762 26.53 -0.85 -36.20
CA LYS A 762 25.28 -0.86 -35.43
C LYS A 762 25.46 -0.24 -34.05
N GLU A 763 24.54 0.63 -33.67
CA GLU A 763 24.43 1.12 -32.29
C GLU A 763 24.16 -0.06 -31.36
N VAL A 764 25.11 -0.32 -30.46
CA VAL A 764 25.00 -1.34 -29.43
C VAL A 764 24.71 -0.71 -28.08
N ASP A 765 24.95 0.59 -27.90
CA ASP A 765 24.61 1.26 -26.66
C ASP A 765 24.45 2.77 -26.82
N LEU A 766 23.60 3.37 -25.97
CA LEU A 766 23.40 4.81 -25.86
C LEU A 766 23.28 5.20 -24.38
N VAL A 767 24.12 6.13 -23.96
CA VAL A 767 24.05 6.79 -22.65
C VAL A 767 23.87 8.29 -22.87
N LYS A 768 22.89 8.88 -22.18
CA LYS A 768 22.74 10.33 -22.09
C LYS A 768 23.37 10.82 -20.78
N SER A 769 23.96 12.01 -20.82
CA SER A 769 24.63 12.64 -19.70
C SER A 769 24.56 14.17 -19.90
N TYR A 770 25.15 14.94 -18.99
CA TYR A 770 25.31 16.37 -19.16
C TYR A 770 26.62 16.85 -18.56
N THR A 771 27.12 17.99 -19.01
CA THR A 771 28.32 18.62 -18.46
C THR A 771 28.20 20.13 -18.47
N ALA A 772 29.13 20.81 -17.80
CA ALA A 772 29.12 22.26 -17.70
C ALA A 772 30.54 22.81 -17.82
N MET A 773 30.71 23.88 -18.59
CA MET A 773 32.02 24.55 -18.67
C MET A 773 32.16 25.46 -17.44
N ARG A 774 32.96 25.04 -16.46
CA ARG A 774 33.29 25.85 -15.28
C ARG A 774 34.68 25.54 -14.74
N LYS A 775 35.25 26.48 -14.00
CA LYS A 775 36.50 26.30 -13.25
C LYS A 775 36.35 26.85 -11.83
N ILE A 776 36.71 26.06 -10.82
CA ILE A 776 36.85 26.53 -9.45
C ILE A 776 38.35 26.64 -9.11
N SER A 777 38.75 27.71 -8.44
CA SER A 777 40.12 27.92 -7.97
C SER A 777 40.13 28.94 -6.83
N TYR A 778 41.30 29.35 -6.37
CA TYR A 778 41.47 30.46 -5.44
C TYR A 778 42.67 31.31 -5.86
N ALA A 779 42.63 32.61 -5.61
CA ALA A 779 43.71 33.54 -5.93
C ALA A 779 43.61 34.79 -5.05
N ARG A 780 44.70 35.59 -4.99
CA ARG A 780 44.65 36.90 -4.33
C ARG A 780 44.03 37.94 -5.25
N ASP A 781 43.19 38.81 -4.70
CA ASP A 781 42.68 39.99 -5.38
C ASP A 781 43.77 41.08 -5.52
N GLU A 782 43.42 42.20 -6.18
CA GLU A 782 44.32 43.34 -6.38
C GLU A 782 44.83 43.94 -5.06
N ASN A 783 44.05 43.79 -3.99
CA ASN A 783 44.39 44.24 -2.64
C ASN A 783 45.16 43.17 -1.85
N GLY A 784 45.52 42.03 -2.46
CA GLY A 784 46.30 40.97 -1.85
C GLY A 784 45.54 40.08 -0.86
N TYR A 785 44.21 40.15 -0.82
CA TYR A 785 43.36 39.26 -0.03
C TYR A 785 43.05 38.00 -0.83
N TRP A 786 43.09 36.84 -0.18
CA TRP A 786 42.66 35.58 -0.81
C TRP A 786 41.15 35.59 -1.09
N ARG A 787 40.77 35.10 -2.29
CA ARG A 787 39.39 34.93 -2.73
C ARG A 787 39.18 33.55 -3.33
N LEU A 788 37.99 32.99 -3.14
CA LEU A 788 37.51 31.87 -3.94
C LEU A 788 37.09 32.39 -5.32
N MET A 789 37.44 31.64 -6.35
CA MET A 789 37.26 32.01 -7.74
C MET A 789 36.35 31.01 -8.46
N LEU A 790 35.30 31.51 -9.11
CA LEU A 790 34.52 30.76 -10.09
C LEU A 790 34.74 31.38 -11.48
N ASN A 791 35.15 30.57 -12.44
CA ASN A 791 35.45 30.98 -13.81
C ASN A 791 36.47 32.13 -13.87
N ASN A 792 37.53 32.02 -13.05
CA ASN A 792 38.59 33.02 -12.90
C ASN A 792 38.12 34.40 -12.36
N LYS A 793 36.94 34.47 -11.73
CA LYS A 793 36.41 35.68 -11.07
C LYS A 793 36.11 35.42 -9.60
N ALA A 794 36.31 36.41 -8.74
CA ALA A 794 35.98 36.29 -7.32
C ALA A 794 34.48 36.01 -7.17
N LEU A 795 34.14 35.05 -6.33
CA LEU A 795 32.77 34.76 -5.95
C LEU A 795 32.73 34.43 -4.47
N PHE A 796 32.06 35.28 -3.71
CA PHE A 796 31.78 35.01 -2.31
C PHE A 796 30.74 33.89 -2.22
N GLN A 797 31.14 32.77 -1.64
CA GLN A 797 30.27 31.61 -1.48
C GLN A 797 29.48 31.75 -0.18
N LEU A 798 28.21 32.12 -0.30
CA LEU A 798 27.31 32.27 0.81
C LEU A 798 26.28 31.15 0.77
N GLY A 799 26.28 30.32 1.79
CA GLY A 799 25.43 29.15 1.82
C GLY A 799 24.79 28.84 3.16
N THR A 800 24.03 27.76 3.15
CA THR A 800 23.47 27.14 4.35
C THR A 800 24.10 25.77 4.56
N LEU A 801 24.23 25.39 5.81
CA LEU A 801 24.51 24.02 6.20
C LEU A 801 23.21 23.20 6.09
N ASP A 802 23.27 22.10 5.35
CA ASP A 802 22.14 21.22 5.12
C ASP A 802 22.46 19.80 5.62
N GLN A 803 21.80 19.40 6.71
CA GLN A 803 21.90 18.07 7.31
C GLN A 803 21.24 16.98 6.45
N GLY A 804 20.30 17.35 5.57
CA GLY A 804 19.58 16.41 4.70
C GLY A 804 18.64 15.45 5.43
N TYR A 805 18.17 15.79 6.63
CA TYR A 805 17.21 14.99 7.38
C TYR A 805 15.76 15.37 7.08
N TRP A 806 14.87 14.37 7.13
CA TRP A 806 13.42 14.48 6.97
C TRP A 806 12.70 13.86 8.18
N PRO A 807 11.67 14.50 8.76
CA PRO A 807 11.01 13.99 9.97
C PRO A 807 10.31 12.64 9.75
N ASP A 808 9.89 12.37 8.52
CA ASP A 808 9.13 11.20 8.12
C ASP A 808 9.95 10.18 7.33
N GLY A 809 11.05 10.60 6.68
CA GLY A 809 11.92 9.77 5.82
C GLY A 809 13.37 9.62 6.28
N ILE A 810 13.80 10.35 7.32
CA ILE A 810 15.16 10.40 7.86
C ILE A 810 16.17 10.84 6.79
N TYR A 811 16.88 9.93 6.12
CA TYR A 811 17.77 10.28 5.02
C TYR A 811 17.09 10.35 3.65
N THR A 812 15.95 9.71 3.50
CA THR A 812 15.25 9.63 2.21
C THR A 812 14.19 10.71 2.15
N ALA A 813 14.34 11.64 1.21
CA ALA A 813 13.28 12.61 0.95
C ALA A 813 11.99 11.91 0.49
N PRO A 814 10.80 12.39 0.89
CA PRO A 814 9.53 11.76 0.53
C PRO A 814 9.29 11.67 -0.99
N THR A 815 9.66 12.72 -1.72
CA THR A 815 9.56 12.80 -3.18
C THR A 815 10.76 13.54 -3.78
N ASP A 816 10.93 13.48 -5.11
CA ASP A 816 11.97 14.24 -5.80
C ASP A 816 11.73 15.75 -5.75
N GLU A 817 10.46 16.18 -5.73
CA GLU A 817 10.09 17.57 -5.50
C GLU A 817 10.51 18.05 -4.11
N ALA A 818 10.46 17.17 -3.10
CA ALA A 818 10.94 17.48 -1.76
C ALA A 818 12.45 17.72 -1.75
N LEU A 819 13.25 16.88 -2.43
CA LEU A 819 14.70 17.13 -2.62
C LEU A 819 14.96 18.49 -3.27
N CYS A 820 14.21 18.81 -4.33
CA CYS A 820 14.37 20.05 -5.08
C CYS A 820 13.93 21.28 -4.28
N TYR A 821 12.93 21.13 -3.39
CA TYR A 821 12.36 22.22 -2.62
C TYR A 821 13.38 22.93 -1.73
N ASP A 822 14.19 22.19 -0.96
CA ASP A 822 15.18 22.79 -0.06
C ASP A 822 16.24 23.60 -0.85
N ILE A 823 16.61 23.14 -2.05
CA ILE A 823 17.52 23.85 -2.97
C ILE A 823 16.87 25.14 -3.49
N ILE A 824 15.62 25.06 -3.92
CA ILE A 824 14.86 26.22 -4.40
C ILE A 824 14.73 27.28 -3.30
N LYS A 825 14.32 26.88 -2.08
CA LYS A 825 14.19 27.81 -0.95
C LYS A 825 15.50 28.49 -0.61
N THR A 826 16.58 27.71 -0.53
CA THR A 826 17.91 28.25 -0.28
C THR A 826 18.30 29.29 -1.33
N LYS A 827 18.05 29.01 -2.62
CA LYS A 827 18.30 29.97 -3.70
C LYS A 827 17.39 31.21 -3.63
N GLU A 828 16.11 31.03 -3.30
CA GLU A 828 15.14 32.12 -3.17
C GLU A 828 15.52 33.11 -2.06
N TRP A 829 16.08 32.61 -0.96
CA TRP A 829 16.65 33.41 0.13
C TRP A 829 17.99 34.07 -0.22
N GLY A 830 18.44 33.96 -1.48
CA GLY A 830 19.61 34.66 -1.98
C GLY A 830 20.95 34.00 -1.67
N PHE A 831 20.96 32.76 -1.16
CA PHE A 831 22.17 31.95 -1.07
C PHE A 831 22.57 31.41 -2.45
N ASN A 832 23.86 31.16 -2.64
CA ASN A 832 24.42 30.58 -3.87
C ASN A 832 25.16 29.26 -3.64
N THR A 833 25.26 28.81 -2.38
CA THR A 833 25.98 27.61 -1.96
C THR A 833 25.15 26.80 -0.96
N ILE A 834 25.30 25.48 -0.96
CA ILE A 834 24.87 24.57 0.11
C ILE A 834 26.08 23.75 0.53
N ARG A 835 26.31 23.65 1.83
CA ARG A 835 27.24 22.66 2.38
C ARG A 835 26.43 21.47 2.87
N LYS A 836 26.58 20.34 2.17
CA LYS A 836 25.94 19.07 2.54
C LYS A 836 26.77 18.44 3.65
N HIS A 837 26.25 18.51 4.86
CA HIS A 837 27.03 18.24 6.07
C HIS A 837 26.96 16.77 6.47
N MET A 838 28.11 16.11 6.51
CA MET A 838 28.30 14.72 6.97
C MET A 838 27.27 13.71 6.43
N LYS A 839 26.79 13.93 5.21
CA LYS A 839 25.81 13.10 4.50
C LYS A 839 26.12 13.21 3.01
N VAL A 840 25.77 12.21 2.22
CA VAL A 840 25.76 12.29 0.75
C VAL A 840 24.31 12.17 0.28
N GLU A 841 23.87 12.95 -0.70
CA GLU A 841 22.51 12.84 -1.26
C GLU A 841 22.50 11.94 -2.52
N PRO A 842 21.35 11.43 -2.98
CA PRO A 842 21.28 10.74 -4.28
C PRO A 842 21.68 11.69 -5.44
N ASP A 843 22.16 11.14 -6.56
CA ASP A 843 22.54 11.91 -7.78
C ASP A 843 21.45 12.90 -8.25
N ARG A 844 20.18 12.58 -7.98
CA ARG A 844 19.03 13.47 -8.23
C ARG A 844 19.16 14.84 -7.56
N TRP A 845 19.67 14.89 -6.34
CA TRP A 845 19.87 16.15 -5.61
C TRP A 845 20.97 17.00 -6.27
N PHE A 846 22.10 16.39 -6.62
CA PHE A 846 23.16 17.07 -7.37
C PHE A 846 22.68 17.57 -8.73
N TYR A 847 21.87 16.79 -9.44
CA TYR A 847 21.25 17.22 -10.69
C TYR A 847 20.37 18.47 -10.53
N HIS A 848 19.61 18.56 -9.44
CA HIS A 848 18.85 19.76 -9.12
C HIS A 848 19.78 20.94 -8.81
N CYS A 849 20.84 20.76 -8.02
CA CYS A 849 21.85 21.78 -7.77
C CYS A 849 22.51 22.27 -9.07
N ASP A 850 22.86 21.35 -9.97
CA ASP A 850 23.49 21.64 -11.26
C ASP A 850 22.57 22.49 -12.14
N ARG A 851 21.29 22.10 -12.28
CA ARG A 851 20.30 22.82 -13.08
C ARG A 851 19.88 24.16 -12.49
N LEU A 852 19.80 24.21 -11.16
CA LEU A 852 19.39 25.41 -10.45
C LEU A 852 20.56 26.36 -10.20
N GLY A 853 21.81 25.97 -10.43
CA GLY A 853 22.96 26.83 -10.16
C GLY A 853 23.19 27.03 -8.67
N MET A 854 23.30 25.93 -7.93
CA MET A 854 23.67 25.93 -6.53
C MET A 854 25.05 25.30 -6.40
N LEU A 855 26.00 26.02 -5.78
CA LEU A 855 27.32 25.47 -5.46
C LEU A 855 27.19 24.47 -4.30
N VAL A 856 27.98 23.41 -4.31
CA VAL A 856 27.94 22.36 -3.29
C VAL A 856 29.32 22.17 -2.68
N TRP A 857 29.36 22.22 -1.34
CA TRP A 857 30.45 21.67 -0.55
C TRP A 857 29.99 20.30 -0.06
N GLN A 858 30.66 19.25 -0.49
CA GLN A 858 30.29 17.89 -0.15
C GLN A 858 31.22 17.36 0.94
N ASP A 859 30.65 17.12 2.11
CA ASP A 859 31.36 16.55 3.24
C ASP A 859 31.34 15.01 3.19
N MET A 860 32.41 14.38 3.65
CA MET A 860 32.38 12.96 3.99
C MET A 860 31.59 12.76 5.29
N PRO A 861 30.71 11.76 5.40
CA PRO A 861 30.13 11.36 6.68
C PRO A 861 31.23 10.96 7.67
N SER A 862 31.26 11.59 8.85
CA SER A 862 32.27 11.31 9.87
C SER A 862 32.19 9.89 10.41
N ILE A 863 33.35 9.31 10.71
CA ILE A 863 33.49 8.13 11.57
C ILE A 863 33.50 8.56 13.04
N GLN A 864 33.45 7.59 13.97
CA GLN A 864 33.56 7.87 15.40
C GLN A 864 34.88 8.55 15.78
N MET A 865 34.89 9.24 16.93
CA MET A 865 36.11 9.83 17.50
C MET A 865 37.16 8.75 17.80
N GLY A 866 38.39 8.96 17.35
CA GLY A 866 39.55 8.12 17.70
C GLY A 866 40.28 8.70 18.91
N GLY A 867 40.05 8.15 20.11
CA GLY A 867 40.63 8.68 21.35
C GLY A 867 39.88 9.91 21.90
N ASP A 868 40.56 10.74 22.70
CA ASP A 868 40.00 11.98 23.30
C ASP A 868 40.07 13.19 22.35
N ASN A 869 40.28 12.96 21.05
CA ASN A 869 40.49 14.00 20.04
C ASN A 869 39.15 14.39 19.41
N GLY A 870 38.66 15.59 19.73
CA GLY A 870 37.49 16.20 19.12
C GLY A 870 37.64 17.71 19.07
N TRP A 871 36.71 18.41 18.41
CA TRP A 871 36.80 19.87 18.27
C TRP A 871 36.89 20.57 19.62
N VAL A 872 37.87 21.46 19.72
CA VAL A 872 38.05 22.37 20.83
C VAL A 872 38.04 23.79 20.26
N ASP A 873 37.09 24.61 20.69
CA ASP A 873 36.96 25.98 20.22
C ASP A 873 38.29 26.74 20.39
N ARG A 874 38.76 27.33 19.29
CA ARG A 874 40.02 28.10 19.19
C ARG A 874 41.30 27.31 19.43
N ASP A 875 41.24 25.98 19.45
CA ASP A 875 42.42 25.13 19.36
C ASP A 875 42.64 24.67 17.90
N TRP A 876 43.44 25.45 17.18
CA TRP A 876 43.58 25.31 15.74
C TRP A 876 44.55 24.21 15.31
N PHE A 877 45.40 23.71 16.21
CA PHE A 877 46.46 22.74 15.89
C PHE A 877 46.66 21.74 17.03
N HIS A 878 46.22 20.50 16.83
CA HIS A 878 46.51 19.38 17.74
C HIS A 878 46.77 18.09 16.96
N GLU A 879 47.03 16.98 17.65
CA GLU A 879 47.29 15.71 16.98
C GLU A 879 45.99 15.11 16.43
N ASP A 880 46.04 14.56 15.20
CA ASP A 880 44.94 13.79 14.63
C ASP A 880 44.61 12.56 15.53
N GLY A 881 43.38 12.07 15.44
CA GLY A 881 42.99 10.80 16.05
C GLY A 881 43.67 9.59 15.41
N TYR A 882 43.50 8.42 16.04
CA TYR A 882 43.98 7.15 15.51
C TYR A 882 42.84 6.15 15.38
N HIS A 883 42.85 5.41 14.27
CA HIS A 883 41.91 4.31 14.01
C HIS A 883 42.68 3.04 13.61
N SER A 884 42.00 1.90 13.60
CA SER A 884 42.60 0.68 13.03
C SER A 884 42.59 0.75 11.50
N ASP A 885 43.58 0.12 10.86
CA ASP A 885 43.72 0.09 9.39
C ASP A 885 42.43 -0.25 8.63
N GLU A 886 41.60 -1.15 9.18
CA GLU A 886 40.30 -1.54 8.62
C GLU A 886 39.33 -0.34 8.49
N VAL A 887 39.28 0.55 9.49
CA VAL A 887 38.39 1.72 9.50
C VAL A 887 38.86 2.76 8.51
N GLU A 888 40.15 3.05 8.55
CA GLU A 888 40.76 4.02 7.65
C GLU A 888 40.59 3.56 6.20
N THR A 889 40.75 2.25 5.94
CA THR A 889 40.51 1.65 4.62
C THR A 889 39.05 1.77 4.20
N ASN A 890 38.10 1.43 5.08
CA ASN A 890 36.67 1.55 4.76
C ASN A 890 36.27 3.00 4.48
N PHE A 891 36.75 3.95 5.29
CA PHE A 891 36.56 5.38 5.06
C PHE A 891 37.10 5.83 3.71
N LEU A 892 38.34 5.44 3.37
CA LEU A 892 38.97 5.82 2.10
C LEU A 892 38.27 5.20 0.89
N ASN A 893 37.83 3.94 0.98
CA ASN A 893 37.07 3.28 -0.09
C ASN A 893 35.74 4.01 -0.33
N GLU A 894 34.98 4.29 0.73
CA GLU A 894 33.71 4.99 0.61
C GLU A 894 33.90 6.44 0.12
N TRP A 895 34.97 7.10 0.54
CA TRP A 895 35.31 8.44 0.06
C TRP A 895 35.70 8.45 -1.42
N GLU A 896 36.47 7.47 -1.89
CA GLU A 896 36.75 7.27 -3.32
C GLU A 896 35.46 7.04 -4.12
N ASP A 897 34.55 6.22 -3.61
CA ASP A 897 33.27 5.95 -4.26
C ASP A 897 32.43 7.23 -4.38
N ILE A 898 32.35 8.04 -3.32
CA ILE A 898 31.62 9.33 -3.30
C ILE A 898 32.21 10.30 -4.32
N ILE A 899 33.54 10.48 -4.33
CA ILE A 899 34.23 11.35 -5.29
C ILE A 899 33.98 10.85 -6.72
N THR A 900 34.09 9.55 -6.94
CA THR A 900 33.92 8.93 -8.27
C THR A 900 32.49 9.07 -8.77
N GLN A 901 31.50 8.80 -7.92
CA GLN A 901 30.08 8.87 -8.27
C GLN A 901 29.67 10.31 -8.65
N HIS A 902 30.13 11.31 -7.88
CA HIS A 902 29.75 12.71 -8.09
C HIS A 902 30.81 13.54 -8.85
N TYR A 903 31.81 12.88 -9.44
CA TYR A 903 32.91 13.54 -10.18
C TYR A 903 32.39 14.47 -11.28
N ASN A 904 31.30 14.09 -11.95
CA ASN A 904 30.74 14.87 -13.07
C ASN A 904 29.81 16.00 -12.63
N ALA A 905 29.41 16.10 -11.36
CA ALA A 905 28.48 17.12 -10.89
C ALA A 905 29.17 18.51 -10.90
N PRO A 906 28.81 19.43 -11.81
CA PRO A 906 29.42 20.76 -11.88
C PRO A 906 29.20 21.58 -10.61
N SER A 907 28.09 21.36 -9.89
CA SER A 907 27.77 22.04 -8.63
C SER A 907 28.76 21.75 -7.51
N VAL A 908 29.33 20.53 -7.42
CA VAL A 908 30.32 20.21 -6.40
C VAL A 908 31.59 21.00 -6.69
N VAL A 909 31.97 21.87 -5.75
CA VAL A 909 33.13 22.78 -5.87
C VAL A 909 34.13 22.62 -4.74
N VAL A 910 33.71 22.05 -3.60
CA VAL A 910 34.56 21.76 -2.46
C VAL A 910 34.34 20.32 -1.99
N TRP A 911 35.43 19.61 -1.72
CA TRP A 911 35.45 18.33 -1.00
C TRP A 911 35.91 18.55 0.44
N THR A 912 35.14 18.07 1.42
CA THR A 912 35.45 18.21 2.85
C THR A 912 35.57 16.84 3.50
N PRO A 913 36.78 16.23 3.60
CA PRO A 913 36.95 14.93 4.24
C PRO A 913 36.67 14.93 5.75
N PHE A 914 36.92 16.03 6.46
CA PHE A 914 36.78 16.09 7.91
C PHE A 914 36.10 17.38 8.39
N ASN A 915 35.33 17.26 9.46
CA ASN A 915 34.70 18.38 10.14
C ASN A 915 34.80 18.23 11.65
N GLU A 916 35.17 19.31 12.33
CA GLU A 916 35.27 19.42 13.79
C GLU A 916 36.17 18.34 14.41
N SER A 917 37.18 17.90 13.66
CA SER A 917 38.09 16.82 14.06
C SER A 917 37.41 15.48 14.37
N TRP A 918 36.12 15.34 14.02
CA TRP A 918 35.33 14.15 14.28
C TRP A 918 35.80 13.02 13.38
N GLY A 919 36.49 12.05 13.99
CA GLY A 919 37.07 10.93 13.27
C GLY A 919 38.21 11.34 12.34
N GLN A 920 38.86 12.47 12.60
CA GLN A 920 39.97 12.97 11.79
C GLN A 920 41.23 12.13 12.01
N PHE A 921 41.83 11.64 10.92
CA PHE A 921 43.08 10.87 10.92
C PHE A 921 43.92 11.18 9.68
N LYS A 922 45.25 11.14 9.83
CA LYS A 922 46.23 11.27 8.73
C LYS A 922 45.85 12.34 7.69
N THR A 923 45.47 13.54 8.16
CA THR A 923 44.78 14.53 7.31
C THR A 923 45.52 14.87 6.02
N ALA A 924 46.86 15.01 6.07
CA ALA A 924 47.67 15.28 4.88
C ALA A 924 47.60 14.14 3.83
N GLU A 925 47.55 12.88 4.27
CA GLU A 925 47.42 11.71 3.39
C GLU A 925 46.03 11.65 2.76
N VAL A 926 44.97 11.92 3.54
CA VAL A 926 43.58 11.94 3.05
C VAL A 926 43.36 13.09 2.06
N VAL A 927 43.96 14.25 2.27
CA VAL A 927 43.95 15.36 1.30
C VAL A 927 44.68 14.97 0.02
N HIS A 928 45.84 14.32 0.12
CA HIS A 928 46.58 13.85 -1.06
C HIS A 928 45.79 12.80 -1.83
N PHE A 929 45.13 11.87 -1.13
CA PHE A 929 44.21 10.89 -1.68
C PHE A 929 43.06 11.57 -2.43
N THR A 930 42.37 12.51 -1.78
CA THR A 930 41.27 13.29 -2.38
C THR A 930 41.72 13.99 -3.66
N ARG A 931 42.90 14.65 -3.63
CA ARG A 931 43.45 15.36 -4.80
C ARG A 931 43.82 14.44 -5.95
N THR A 932 44.23 13.20 -5.66
CA THR A 932 44.59 12.21 -6.67
C THR A 932 43.34 11.71 -7.42
N HIS A 933 42.21 11.61 -6.74
CA HIS A 933 40.93 11.21 -7.34
C HIS A 933 40.22 12.38 -8.03
N ASP A 934 40.37 13.60 -7.49
CA ASP A 934 39.87 14.81 -8.14
C ASP A 934 40.69 16.06 -7.80
N SER A 935 41.52 16.47 -8.76
CA SER A 935 42.33 17.69 -8.66
C SER A 935 41.62 18.95 -9.16
N THR A 936 40.33 18.86 -9.54
CA THR A 936 39.60 19.95 -10.21
C THR A 936 38.72 20.77 -9.27
N ARG A 937 38.72 20.41 -7.98
CA ARG A 937 37.92 21.02 -6.92
C ARG A 937 38.83 21.47 -5.77
N ILE A 938 38.30 22.37 -4.95
CA ILE A 938 38.97 22.85 -3.73
C ILE A 938 38.80 21.78 -2.64
N ILE A 939 39.80 21.58 -1.80
CA ILE A 939 39.76 20.63 -0.68
C ILE A 939 39.76 21.39 0.64
N ASN A 940 38.69 21.26 1.42
CA ASN A 940 38.60 21.74 2.79
C ASN A 940 39.08 20.63 3.74
N ALA A 941 40.37 20.62 4.06
CA ALA A 941 41.00 19.49 4.74
C ALA A 941 40.39 19.14 6.10
N ALA A 942 40.08 20.15 6.89
CA ALA A 942 39.51 20.00 8.23
C ALA A 942 38.66 21.25 8.53
N SER A 943 37.35 21.09 8.45
CA SER A 943 36.39 22.15 8.70
C SER A 943 36.26 22.44 10.20
N GLY A 944 36.29 23.71 10.59
CA GLY A 944 36.05 24.19 11.96
C GLY A 944 37.25 24.19 12.90
N GLY A 945 38.23 23.30 12.73
CA GLY A 945 39.43 23.24 13.59
C GLY A 945 40.33 22.01 13.33
N ASN A 946 41.46 21.94 14.04
CA ASN A 946 42.57 20.99 13.82
C ASN A 946 43.17 21.02 12.40
N HIS A 947 43.66 22.19 12.01
CA HIS A 947 44.23 22.42 10.71
C HIS A 947 45.65 21.85 10.58
N HIS A 948 46.04 21.54 9.36
CA HIS A 948 47.42 21.23 8.99
C HIS A 948 47.91 22.27 8.00
N LEU A 949 49.08 22.88 8.25
CA LEU A 949 49.58 24.01 7.44
C LEU A 949 49.83 23.62 5.97
N ASP A 950 50.20 22.38 5.72
CA ASP A 950 50.55 21.87 4.39
C ASP A 950 49.44 21.00 3.77
N ALA A 951 48.23 20.98 4.34
CA ALA A 951 47.11 20.17 3.83
C ALA A 951 45.85 21.01 3.57
N GLY A 952 45.26 20.85 2.39
CA GLY A 952 44.03 21.52 1.98
C GLY A 952 44.27 22.87 1.28
N ASP A 953 43.24 23.35 0.60
CA ASP A 953 43.28 24.59 -0.18
C ASP A 953 42.74 25.80 0.60
N ILE A 954 41.88 25.56 1.60
CA ILE A 954 41.22 26.60 2.41
C ILE A 954 41.41 26.33 3.91
N VAL A 955 41.25 27.38 4.70
CA VAL A 955 41.18 27.32 6.17
C VAL A 955 39.78 27.71 6.60
N ASP A 956 39.18 26.88 7.44
CA ASP A 956 37.77 26.96 7.78
C ASP A 956 37.57 27.05 9.30
N ILE A 957 36.95 28.14 9.76
CA ILE A 957 36.65 28.34 11.18
C ILE A 957 35.14 28.30 11.44
N HIS A 958 34.75 27.89 12.65
CA HIS A 958 33.36 27.91 13.12
C HIS A 958 33.16 28.98 14.20
N THR A 959 32.03 29.71 14.16
CA THR A 959 31.65 30.66 15.23
C THR A 959 30.13 30.65 15.50
N TYR A 960 29.72 30.24 16.70
CA TYR A 960 28.29 30.28 17.13
C TYR A 960 27.94 31.46 18.03
N TYR A 961 28.81 32.46 18.06
CA TYR A 961 28.56 33.80 18.61
C TYR A 961 28.65 34.84 17.48
N ASP A 962 28.86 36.11 17.79
CA ASP A 962 29.08 37.12 16.74
C ASP A 962 30.23 36.66 15.80
N PRO A 963 30.02 36.64 14.47
CA PRO A 963 31.08 36.31 13.52
C PRO A 963 32.35 37.13 13.75
N ILE A 964 33.50 36.47 13.86
CA ILE A 964 34.80 37.13 14.03
C ILE A 964 35.89 36.40 13.25
N ILE A 965 36.92 37.14 12.87
CA ILE A 965 38.20 36.56 12.44
C ILE A 965 39.07 36.41 13.69
N ASN A 966 39.21 35.17 14.17
CA ASN A 966 40.05 34.80 15.33
C ASN A 966 41.25 33.91 14.94
N PHE A 967 41.35 33.58 13.66
CA PHE A 967 42.45 32.85 13.05
C PHE A 967 42.55 33.22 11.57
N ALA A 968 43.77 33.27 11.03
CA ALA A 968 44.01 33.48 9.61
C ALA A 968 45.32 32.80 9.19
N ASP A 969 45.32 32.24 7.98
CA ASP A 969 46.51 31.67 7.35
C ASP A 969 46.97 32.59 6.20
N PRO A 970 48.24 33.02 6.15
CA PRO A 970 48.73 33.90 5.09
C PRO A 970 48.73 33.26 3.69
N ASN A 971 48.66 31.93 3.60
CA ASN A 971 48.85 31.16 2.37
C ASN A 971 47.54 30.59 1.79
N ARG A 972 46.44 30.61 2.54
CA ARG A 972 45.16 30.00 2.14
C ARG A 972 43.98 30.98 2.32
N PRO A 973 42.93 30.90 1.50
CA PRO A 973 41.68 31.60 1.75
C PRO A 973 41.06 31.17 3.09
N LEU A 974 40.58 32.16 3.85
CA LEU A 974 39.82 31.95 5.08
C LEU A 974 38.32 31.88 4.75
N VAL A 975 37.64 30.90 5.32
CA VAL A 975 36.19 30.73 5.21
C VAL A 975 35.57 30.56 6.60
N LEU A 976 34.30 30.93 6.71
CA LEU A 976 33.48 30.71 7.89
C LEU A 976 32.51 29.57 7.61
N GLY A 977 32.96 28.32 7.75
CA GLY A 977 32.25 27.13 7.30
C GLY A 977 31.09 26.70 8.19
N GLU A 978 30.96 27.30 9.38
CA GLU A 978 29.73 27.32 10.16
C GLU A 978 29.62 28.62 10.98
N TYR A 979 28.45 29.26 10.90
CA TYR A 979 28.07 30.32 11.82
C TYR A 979 26.57 30.32 12.07
N GLY A 980 26.14 30.98 13.15
CA GLY A 980 24.71 31.10 13.46
C GLY A 980 24.37 30.40 14.75
N GLY A 981 23.51 29.38 14.67
CA GLY A 981 22.89 28.78 15.86
C GLY A 981 21.73 29.61 16.42
N LEU A 982 21.08 30.42 15.57
CA LEU A 982 20.00 31.31 15.99
C LEU A 982 18.68 30.54 16.19
N GLY A 983 18.39 30.17 17.43
CA GLY A 983 17.17 29.45 17.79
C GLY A 983 15.90 30.30 17.70
N LEU A 984 14.84 29.72 17.12
CA LEU A 984 13.47 30.21 17.21
C LEU A 984 12.52 29.02 17.26
N ASN A 985 11.71 28.93 18.32
CA ASN A 985 10.74 27.85 18.46
C ASN A 985 9.41 28.22 17.79
N ILE A 986 8.86 27.30 16.98
CA ILE A 986 7.52 27.42 16.39
C ILE A 986 6.65 26.31 16.97
N GLU A 987 5.58 26.67 17.69
CA GLU A 987 4.65 25.72 18.29
C GLU A 987 3.99 24.82 17.23
N GLY A 988 3.89 23.51 17.50
CA GLY A 988 3.28 22.53 16.59
C GLY A 988 4.18 22.01 15.46
N HIS A 989 5.35 22.63 15.23
CA HIS A 989 6.27 22.29 14.14
C HIS A 989 7.62 21.73 14.63
N ARG A 990 7.61 21.12 15.83
CA ARG A 990 8.81 20.63 16.50
C ARG A 990 8.80 19.12 16.58
N TRP A 991 9.98 18.53 16.49
CA TRP A 991 10.15 17.10 16.77
C TRP A 991 9.87 16.78 18.24
N TYR A 992 10.30 17.67 19.15
CA TYR A 992 10.14 17.53 20.60
C TYR A 992 9.41 18.72 21.25
N GLU A 993 8.20 18.47 21.78
CA GLU A 993 7.36 19.53 22.37
C GLU A 993 7.86 20.05 23.75
N ARG A 994 8.51 19.20 24.56
CA ARG A 994 8.82 19.50 25.99
C ARG A 994 9.95 20.52 26.24
N PHE A 995 10.66 21.01 25.22
CA PHE A 995 11.88 21.83 25.39
C PHE A 995 11.76 23.28 24.86
N ALA A 996 10.54 23.82 24.78
CA ALA A 996 10.20 25.12 24.16
C ALA A 996 10.96 26.34 24.72
N SER A 997 11.47 26.26 25.95
CA SER A 997 12.07 27.40 26.64
C SER A 997 13.61 27.51 26.51
N LEU A 998 14.30 26.49 25.99
CA LEU A 998 15.78 26.44 26.04
C LEU A 998 16.47 27.05 24.80
N TYR A 999 15.76 27.20 23.67
CA TYR A 999 16.33 27.61 22.38
C TYR A 999 15.44 28.61 21.62
N ASN A 1000 14.93 29.62 22.33
CA ASN A 1000 14.06 30.66 21.75
C ASN A 1000 14.68 32.06 21.88
N ASP A 1001 15.99 32.16 21.67
CA ASP A 1001 16.80 33.36 21.97
C ASP A 1001 16.33 34.61 21.22
N ASN A 1002 15.65 34.42 20.08
CA ASN A 1002 15.18 35.51 19.24
C ASN A 1002 13.68 35.83 19.42
N GLY A 1003 12.92 34.95 20.09
CA GLY A 1003 11.52 35.14 20.50
C GLY A 1003 10.46 35.28 19.41
N SER A 1004 10.82 35.71 18.20
CA SER A 1004 9.91 35.95 17.06
C SER A 1004 10.64 35.87 15.72
N VAL A 1005 9.89 35.72 14.62
CA VAL A 1005 10.39 35.80 13.24
C VAL A 1005 11.12 37.13 12.98
N GLU A 1006 10.61 38.24 13.52
CA GLU A 1006 11.21 39.56 13.38
C GLU A 1006 12.56 39.66 14.11
N GLY A 1007 12.64 39.09 15.31
CA GLY A 1007 13.88 39.00 16.09
C GLY A 1007 14.94 38.16 15.37
N LEU A 1008 14.56 36.97 14.89
CA LEU A 1008 15.46 36.09 14.15
C LEU A 1008 15.98 36.76 12.87
N THR A 1009 15.08 37.38 12.09
CA THR A 1009 15.43 38.12 10.88
C THR A 1009 16.42 39.25 11.18
N SER A 1010 16.16 40.05 12.22
CA SER A 1010 17.01 41.19 12.57
C SER A 1010 18.39 40.73 13.05
N ARG A 1011 18.47 39.61 13.78
CA ARG A 1011 19.74 39.03 14.21
C ARG A 1011 20.52 38.44 13.05
N TYR A 1012 19.84 37.79 12.10
CA TYR A 1012 20.45 37.31 10.87
C TYR A 1012 21.04 38.48 10.04
N GLU A 1013 20.27 39.55 9.81
CA GLU A 1013 20.77 40.74 9.09
C GLU A 1013 21.98 41.37 9.76
N TYR A 1014 22.01 41.37 11.10
CA TYR A 1014 23.17 41.81 11.86
C TYR A 1014 24.41 40.94 11.57
N TYR A 1015 24.27 39.61 11.57
CA TYR A 1015 25.37 38.70 11.20
C TYR A 1015 25.80 38.89 9.75
N ALA A 1016 24.87 38.99 8.81
CA ALA A 1016 25.19 39.26 7.40
C ALA A 1016 25.99 40.55 7.23
N LYS A 1017 25.61 41.62 7.93
CA LYS A 1017 26.36 42.88 7.93
C LYS A 1017 27.76 42.75 8.53
N LEU A 1018 27.91 42.00 9.62
CA LEU A 1018 29.22 41.81 10.26
C LEU A 1018 30.15 40.99 9.36
N ILE A 1019 29.63 39.94 8.72
CA ILE A 1019 30.39 39.12 7.76
C ILE A 1019 30.77 39.96 6.54
N ASP A 1020 29.87 40.78 6.00
CA ASP A 1020 30.18 41.71 4.91
C ASP A 1020 31.37 42.61 5.26
N GLN A 1021 31.36 43.22 6.46
CA GLN A 1021 32.47 44.04 6.96
C GLN A 1021 33.78 43.26 7.14
N LEU A 1022 33.71 42.04 7.64
CA LEU A 1022 34.90 41.18 7.79
C LEU A 1022 35.42 40.67 6.45
N SER A 1023 34.59 40.66 5.41
CA SER A 1023 34.93 40.22 4.04
C SER A 1023 35.55 41.33 3.19
N GLU A 1024 35.32 42.61 3.53
CA GLU A 1024 36.04 43.77 2.98
C GLU A 1024 37.56 43.70 3.26
N GLY A 1025 37.93 42.99 4.32
CA GLY A 1025 39.30 42.65 4.67
C GLY A 1025 39.91 43.55 5.74
N LEU A 1026 40.71 42.93 6.60
CA LEU A 1026 41.40 43.55 7.71
C LEU A 1026 42.81 42.99 7.87
N THR A 1027 43.58 43.54 8.81
CA THR A 1027 44.87 42.98 9.21
C THR A 1027 44.72 42.23 10.52
N PHE A 1028 44.96 40.92 10.51
CA PHE A 1028 44.94 40.04 11.68
C PHE A 1028 46.36 39.49 11.89
N GLU A 1029 46.94 39.74 13.07
CA GLU A 1029 48.31 39.30 13.42
C GLU A 1029 49.38 39.65 12.36
N GLY A 1030 49.20 40.77 11.64
CA GLY A 1030 50.12 41.22 10.58
C GLY A 1030 49.85 40.64 9.19
N HIS A 1031 48.82 39.82 9.04
CA HIS A 1031 48.39 39.22 7.77
C HIS A 1031 47.09 39.82 7.26
N LYS A 1032 46.94 39.91 5.94
CA LYS A 1032 45.68 40.29 5.29
C LYS A 1032 44.69 39.14 5.44
N ALA A 1033 43.56 39.40 6.07
CA ALA A 1033 42.53 38.40 6.35
C ALA A 1033 41.14 38.92 5.95
N CYS A 1034 40.35 38.06 5.34
CA CYS A 1034 38.96 38.29 4.99
C CYS A 1034 38.26 36.95 4.83
N PHE A 1035 36.95 36.90 5.03
CA PHE A 1035 36.20 35.72 4.60
C PHE A 1035 36.03 35.70 3.08
N SER A 1036 36.18 34.51 2.50
CA SER A 1036 35.85 34.23 1.09
C SER A 1036 34.57 33.42 0.92
N ALA A 1037 34.07 32.85 2.01
CA ALA A 1037 32.82 32.13 2.07
C ALA A 1037 32.26 32.18 3.49
N ALA A 1038 30.94 32.02 3.62
CA ALA A 1038 30.26 31.88 4.90
C ALA A 1038 29.07 30.92 4.77
N ILE A 1039 28.94 29.97 5.70
CA ILE A 1039 27.90 28.94 5.71
C ILE A 1039 27.08 29.03 6.99
N TYR A 1040 25.79 29.36 6.84
CA TYR A 1040 24.87 29.52 7.97
C TYR A 1040 24.30 28.16 8.43
N THR A 1041 24.41 27.87 9.72
CA THR A 1041 23.78 26.71 10.37
C THR A 1041 22.38 27.11 10.86
N GLN A 1042 21.28 26.70 10.22
CA GLN A 1042 21.13 25.74 9.09
C GLN A 1042 19.86 25.99 8.23
N THR A 1043 19.67 25.25 7.12
CA THR A 1043 18.50 25.40 6.21
C THR A 1043 17.17 25.11 6.91
N THR A 1044 17.10 23.97 7.61
CA THR A 1044 15.89 23.51 8.31
C THR A 1044 16.22 23.13 9.74
N ASP A 1045 15.22 23.23 10.63
CA ASP A 1045 15.31 22.61 11.95
C ASP A 1045 15.48 21.11 11.77
N VAL A 1046 16.23 20.45 12.66
CA VAL A 1046 16.46 19.00 12.62
C VAL A 1046 16.38 18.45 14.03
N GLU A 1047 15.33 17.67 14.29
CA GLU A 1047 15.06 17.02 15.57
C GLU A 1047 15.17 17.96 16.80
N SER A 1048 16.30 17.93 17.52
CA SER A 1048 16.59 18.75 18.69
C SER A 1048 17.07 20.17 18.34
N GLU A 1049 17.61 20.37 17.15
CA GLU A 1049 18.19 21.63 16.70
C GLU A 1049 17.13 22.52 16.02
N VAL A 1050 16.81 23.64 16.65
CA VAL A 1050 15.75 24.59 16.22
C VAL A 1050 16.31 25.92 15.66
N ASN A 1051 17.52 25.86 15.12
CA ASN A 1051 18.31 26.96 14.54
C ASN A 1051 18.17 27.08 13.00
N GLY A 1052 17.25 26.32 12.40
CA GLY A 1052 16.94 26.37 10.98
C GLY A 1052 16.18 27.62 10.55
N LEU A 1053 16.35 28.02 9.28
CA LEU A 1053 15.58 29.11 8.65
C LEU A 1053 14.13 28.71 8.32
N MET A 1054 13.82 27.42 8.37
CA MET A 1054 12.50 26.83 8.16
C MET A 1054 12.32 25.64 9.11
N THR A 1055 11.08 25.32 9.46
CA THR A 1055 10.77 24.18 10.34
C THR A 1055 11.10 22.83 9.70
N TYR A 1056 11.29 21.80 10.53
CA TYR A 1056 11.73 20.47 10.11
C TYR A 1056 10.77 19.79 9.13
N ASP A 1057 9.47 20.06 9.24
CA ASP A 1057 8.42 19.60 8.31
C ASP A 1057 8.28 20.42 7.02
N ARG A 1058 9.07 21.49 6.87
CA ARG A 1058 9.01 22.45 5.75
C ARG A 1058 7.67 23.19 5.66
N GLU A 1059 6.89 23.29 6.74
CA GLU A 1059 5.60 24.01 6.76
C GLU A 1059 5.75 25.51 7.00
N VAL A 1060 6.69 25.94 7.86
CA VAL A 1060 6.82 27.35 8.28
C VAL A 1060 8.23 27.87 8.02
N VAL A 1061 8.31 28.95 7.24
CA VAL A 1061 9.53 29.75 7.09
C VAL A 1061 9.68 30.70 8.29
N LYS A 1062 10.83 30.68 8.94
CA LYS A 1062 11.09 31.34 10.24
C LYS A 1062 11.68 32.75 10.13
N ILE A 1063 11.89 33.22 8.90
CA ILE A 1063 12.51 34.50 8.57
C ILE A 1063 11.63 35.34 7.64
N ASN A 1064 11.88 36.65 7.60
CA ASN A 1064 11.38 37.48 6.52
C ASN A 1064 12.25 37.28 5.27
N GLU A 1065 11.71 36.56 4.30
CA GLU A 1065 12.44 36.10 3.11
C GLU A 1065 13.04 37.23 2.28
N GLU A 1066 12.31 38.33 2.07
CA GLU A 1066 12.77 39.47 1.27
C GLU A 1066 13.94 40.21 1.93
N ARG A 1067 13.90 40.36 3.26
CA ARG A 1067 14.98 40.98 4.04
C ARG A 1067 16.25 40.14 4.00
N VAL A 1068 16.12 38.85 4.27
CA VAL A 1068 17.25 37.90 4.22
C VAL A 1068 17.84 37.84 2.82
N LYS A 1069 17.01 37.72 1.78
CA LYS A 1069 17.44 37.74 0.39
C LYS A 1069 18.20 39.01 0.03
N LYS A 1070 17.72 40.17 0.48
CA LYS A 1070 18.39 41.44 0.25
C LYS A 1070 19.76 41.47 0.94
N ALA A 1071 19.84 41.06 2.21
CA ALA A 1071 21.09 41.03 2.96
C ALA A 1071 22.12 40.09 2.29
N ASN A 1072 21.67 38.89 1.89
CA ASN A 1072 22.50 37.88 1.24
C ASN A 1072 23.04 38.37 -0.11
N ARG A 1073 22.18 38.95 -0.96
CA ARG A 1073 22.61 39.52 -2.25
C ARG A 1073 23.61 40.64 -2.08
N MET A 1074 23.38 41.56 -1.14
CA MET A 1074 24.32 42.64 -0.86
C MET A 1074 25.69 42.10 -0.45
N MET A 1075 25.73 41.12 0.45
CA MET A 1075 26.97 40.51 0.90
C MET A 1075 27.71 39.79 -0.25
N ILE A 1076 27.00 39.02 -1.09
CA ILE A 1076 27.61 38.38 -2.26
C ILE A 1076 28.14 39.43 -3.25
N GLU A 1077 27.34 40.44 -3.58
CA GLU A 1077 27.69 41.48 -4.56
C GLU A 1077 28.83 42.41 -4.10
N ASN A 1078 28.95 42.67 -2.80
CA ASN A 1078 30.04 43.47 -2.23
C ASN A 1078 31.37 42.72 -2.26
N ASN A 1079 31.33 41.41 -2.00
CA ASN A 1079 32.53 40.60 -1.79
C ASN A 1079 32.94 39.73 -3.00
N SER A 1080 32.26 39.89 -4.15
CA SER A 1080 32.57 39.21 -5.42
C SER A 1080 33.13 40.15 -6.50
N ARG A 1081 33.57 41.37 -6.13
CA ARG A 1081 33.99 42.42 -7.07
C ARG A 1081 35.44 42.30 -7.53
#